data_AF-A0A0B3SE89-F1
#
_entry.id   AF-A0A0B3SE89-F1
#
_cell.length_a   1.000
_cell.length_b   1.000
_cell.length_c   1.000
_cell.angle_alpha   90.00
_cell.angle_beta   90.00
_cell.angle_gamma   90.00
#
_symmetry.space_group_name_H-M   'P 1'
#
loop_
_entity.id
_entity.type
_entity.pdbx_description
1 polymer ?
#
loop_
_entity_poly.entity_id
_entity_poly.type
_entity_poly.pdbx_seq_one_letter_code
_entity_poly.pdbx_strand_id
1 'polypeptide(L)'
;MLRALLAVLLIAWLPAPGFSQDLQSLLQEHQEEVAKPSRRTVTPVLEALSASGLPEVPRFLERWQDKAVYVREADGLFFYIEETGDTLTLLDITSGDAVATGVSSDALDQVKPNGGVRRAIAETLVQFQLSDPDITKRRDAVDAIARGLDPSQIPPLAASIDGEPDAALKTRKERLLNYLVARFGDTSEARIEAIEALSSDLSVDARAVLSQILATRTEIAEDLPEDANIARVLVPGTDLPEAEAYAMIGEQTDLPALVDASSIRTTLERHVEDGKVGGIPVGQLGTSDRRLRAYDTLAEAGTLPPRATPEIIAETLAAWTIYEAYGEPDSAITDAAERTQDAVQTRVGMSQAGDLALDAISLASIYFLAAIGLAITFGVMGVINMAHGEFIMMGAYTGYVVQLFIPDYTLSLIVALPLAFAVTFGAGVAMERLVIRWLYNRPLETLLATFGVSIALQQLAKNIFGTQARPLTSPDWLDGAWQINDVIAISYIRIAIFVLALLFLALLLFILKRTRLGLEVRAVTQNPRMAASMGINPDRIKMMTFGLGSGIAGIAGVAIGLYAKVTSEMGADYIVQSFMTVVVGGVGNVWGTLAGAFMIGTLQKGIEWFNPSNTLAAQTYMILFIILFIQFRPKGIVALKGRAAGD
;
A
#
# COMPACT_ATOMS: atom_id res chain seq x y z
N MET A 1 55.11 32.63 -64.17
CA MET A 1 53.75 32.98 -63.70
C MET A 1 52.91 31.79 -63.23
N LEU A 2 53.21 30.54 -63.60
CA LEU A 2 52.44 29.36 -63.15
C LEU A 2 52.72 28.90 -61.70
N ARG A 3 53.88 29.25 -61.13
CA ARG A 3 54.24 28.87 -59.73
C ARG A 3 53.62 29.76 -58.64
N ALA A 4 53.18 30.97 -58.99
CA ALA A 4 52.53 31.88 -58.04
C ALA A 4 51.03 31.58 -57.87
N LEU A 5 50.38 31.06 -58.91
CA LEU A 5 48.95 30.67 -58.86
C LEU A 5 48.71 29.34 -58.11
N LEU A 6 49.67 28.42 -58.14
CA LEU A 6 49.60 27.17 -57.37
C LEU A 6 49.78 27.35 -55.86
N ALA A 7 50.49 28.40 -55.42
CA ALA A 7 50.66 28.69 -53.99
C ALA A 7 49.40 29.32 -53.36
N VAL A 8 48.59 30.04 -54.13
CA VAL A 8 47.34 30.66 -53.64
C VAL A 8 46.19 29.64 -53.56
N LEU A 9 46.17 28.62 -54.43
CA LEU A 9 45.17 27.55 -54.40
C LEU A 9 45.39 26.51 -53.28
N LEU A 10 46.59 26.41 -52.71
CA LEU A 10 46.91 25.51 -51.61
C LEU A 10 46.62 26.09 -50.21
N ILE A 11 46.43 27.41 -50.10
CA ILE A 11 46.09 28.07 -48.82
C ILE A 11 44.56 28.10 -48.59
N ALA A 12 43.75 27.92 -49.65
CA ALA A 12 42.29 27.87 -49.57
C ALA A 12 41.72 26.50 -49.16
N TRP A 13 42.59 25.52 -48.83
CA TRP A 13 42.22 24.15 -48.44
C TRP A 13 42.76 23.74 -47.06
N LEU A 14 43.18 24.72 -46.25
CA LEU A 14 43.40 24.47 -44.83
C LEU A 14 42.02 24.43 -44.14
N PRO A 15 41.66 23.35 -43.42
CA PRO A 15 40.52 23.43 -42.52
C PRO A 15 40.80 24.55 -41.53
N ALA A 16 39.85 25.47 -41.38
CA ALA A 16 39.91 26.43 -40.28
C ALA A 16 40.06 25.62 -38.98
N PRO A 17 40.95 26.01 -38.04
CA PRO A 17 40.94 25.41 -36.72
C PRO A 17 39.56 25.70 -36.12
N GLY A 18 38.74 24.66 -35.95
CA GLY A 18 37.59 24.77 -35.07
C GLY A 18 38.13 25.09 -33.69
N PHE A 19 37.75 26.25 -33.13
CA PHE A 19 37.93 26.49 -31.71
C PHE A 19 37.20 25.36 -30.98
N SER A 20 37.90 24.49 -30.26
CA SER A 20 37.25 23.57 -29.34
C SER A 20 36.66 24.41 -28.22
N GLN A 21 35.34 24.52 -28.16
CA GLN A 21 34.64 25.16 -27.06
C GLN A 21 34.92 24.35 -25.79
N ASP A 22 35.69 24.91 -24.87
CA ASP A 22 35.95 24.32 -23.55
C ASP A 22 34.83 24.69 -22.57
N LEU A 23 34.69 23.94 -21.46
CA LEU A 23 33.62 24.18 -20.50
C LEU A 23 33.66 25.63 -19.97
N GLN A 24 34.85 26.18 -19.77
CA GLN A 24 35.02 27.55 -19.31
C GLN A 24 34.46 28.57 -20.30
N SER A 25 34.78 28.48 -21.59
CA SER A 25 34.25 29.39 -22.62
C SER A 25 32.73 29.31 -22.72
N LEU A 26 32.16 28.11 -22.64
CA LEU A 26 30.71 27.91 -22.63
C LEU A 26 30.05 28.58 -21.40
N LEU A 27 30.64 28.47 -20.22
CA LEU A 27 30.12 29.15 -19.03
C LEU A 27 30.28 30.68 -19.10
N GLN A 28 31.26 31.19 -19.83
CA GLN A 28 31.43 32.64 -20.01
C GLN A 28 30.36 33.24 -20.92
N GLU A 29 29.76 32.48 -21.84
CA GLU A 29 28.60 32.93 -22.62
C GLU A 29 27.38 33.22 -21.74
N HIS A 30 27.31 32.56 -20.57
CA HIS A 30 26.23 32.64 -19.58
C HIS A 30 26.72 33.13 -18.20
N GLN A 31 27.81 33.90 -18.15
CA GLN A 31 28.55 34.18 -16.92
C GLN A 31 27.66 34.74 -15.78
N GLU A 32 26.84 35.76 -16.08
CA GLU A 32 25.99 36.40 -15.07
C GLU A 32 24.92 35.44 -14.53
N GLU A 33 24.38 34.59 -15.41
CA GLU A 33 23.31 33.64 -15.12
C GLU A 33 23.82 32.45 -14.30
N VAL A 34 25.08 32.04 -14.54
CA VAL A 34 25.76 31.01 -13.74
C VAL A 34 26.19 31.55 -12.39
N ALA A 35 26.74 32.78 -12.33
CA ALA A 35 27.22 33.40 -11.09
C ALA A 35 26.07 33.81 -10.15
N LYS A 36 24.95 34.30 -10.70
CA LYS A 36 23.75 34.73 -9.95
C LYS A 36 22.49 34.03 -10.48
N PRO A 37 22.36 32.71 -10.27
CA PRO A 37 21.30 31.95 -10.92
C PRO A 37 19.93 32.21 -10.29
N SER A 38 18.92 32.32 -11.15
CA SER A 38 17.51 32.40 -10.78
C SER A 38 16.72 31.34 -11.53
N ARG A 39 15.54 30.95 -11.01
CA ARG A 39 14.69 29.95 -11.68
C ARG A 39 14.24 30.39 -13.07
N ARG A 40 14.20 31.69 -13.34
CA ARG A 40 13.80 32.28 -14.63
C ARG A 40 14.95 32.32 -15.65
N THR A 41 16.19 32.35 -15.19
CA THR A 41 17.37 32.56 -16.05
C THR A 41 18.21 31.31 -16.24
N VAL A 42 18.03 30.27 -15.42
CA VAL A 42 18.90 29.08 -15.46
C VAL A 42 18.56 28.07 -16.57
N THR A 43 17.33 28.08 -17.10
CA THR A 43 16.92 27.08 -18.11
C THR A 43 17.78 27.11 -19.38
N PRO A 44 18.02 28.28 -20.02
CA PRO A 44 18.86 28.33 -21.22
C PRO A 44 20.30 27.86 -20.97
N VAL A 45 20.84 28.15 -19.77
CA VAL A 45 22.18 27.69 -19.35
C VAL A 45 22.24 26.17 -19.28
N LEU A 46 21.23 25.53 -18.68
CA LEU A 46 21.17 24.08 -18.53
C LEU A 46 20.98 23.38 -19.88
N GLU A 47 20.19 23.98 -20.78
CA GLU A 47 20.02 23.49 -22.16
C GLU A 47 21.33 23.59 -22.94
N ALA A 48 22.05 24.72 -22.86
CA ALA A 48 23.35 24.91 -23.50
C ALA A 48 24.40 23.92 -22.97
N LEU A 49 24.48 23.75 -21.64
CA LEU A 49 25.37 22.78 -21.00
C LEU A 49 25.04 21.34 -21.44
N SER A 50 23.75 20.98 -21.51
CA SER A 50 23.32 19.65 -21.95
C SER A 50 23.63 19.39 -23.41
N ALA A 51 23.37 20.38 -24.29
CA ALA A 51 23.60 20.29 -25.72
C ALA A 51 25.09 20.25 -26.11
N SER A 52 25.97 20.76 -25.23
CA SER A 52 27.42 20.81 -25.49
C SER A 52 28.07 19.43 -25.64
N GLY A 53 27.52 18.40 -24.97
CA GLY A 53 28.10 17.05 -24.95
C GLY A 53 29.46 16.93 -24.26
N LEU A 54 29.90 17.97 -23.52
CA LEU A 54 31.19 17.98 -22.84
C LEU A 54 31.21 16.99 -21.65
N PRO A 55 32.24 16.14 -21.52
CA PRO A 55 32.29 15.11 -20.46
C PRO A 55 32.42 15.69 -19.04
N GLU A 56 32.81 16.95 -18.90
CA GLU A 56 32.99 17.65 -17.62
C GLU A 56 31.69 18.24 -17.05
N VAL A 57 30.64 18.37 -17.89
CA VAL A 57 29.36 18.98 -17.51
C VAL A 57 28.70 18.30 -16.30
N PRO A 58 28.60 16.96 -16.21
CA PRO A 58 27.97 16.33 -15.05
C PRO A 58 28.67 16.68 -13.74
N ARG A 59 30.02 16.65 -13.74
CA ARG A 59 30.84 17.02 -12.58
C ARG A 59 30.62 18.48 -12.18
N PHE A 60 30.52 19.38 -13.16
CA PHE A 60 30.21 20.78 -12.92
C PHE A 60 28.83 20.96 -12.32
N LEU A 61 27.79 20.35 -12.90
CA LEU A 61 26.43 20.44 -12.40
C LEU A 61 26.29 19.91 -10.96
N GLU A 62 26.92 18.76 -10.64
CA GLU A 62 26.97 18.23 -9.26
C GLU A 62 27.62 19.23 -8.30
N ARG A 63 28.81 19.72 -8.63
CA ARG A 63 29.54 20.70 -7.80
C ARG A 63 28.77 22.02 -7.68
N TRP A 64 28.09 22.44 -8.73
CA TRP A 64 27.28 23.66 -8.71
C TRP A 64 26.07 23.50 -7.79
N GLN A 65 25.38 22.37 -7.89
CA GLN A 65 24.26 22.00 -7.03
C GLN A 65 24.64 22.00 -5.54
N ASP A 66 25.85 21.50 -5.23
CA ASP A 66 26.42 21.39 -3.88
C ASP A 66 27.07 22.69 -3.37
N LYS A 67 27.00 23.78 -4.14
CA LYS A 67 27.62 25.09 -3.82
C LYS A 67 29.16 25.01 -3.73
N ALA A 68 29.77 24.12 -4.50
CA ALA A 68 31.22 23.92 -4.56
C ALA A 68 31.86 24.60 -5.79
N VAL A 69 31.19 25.57 -6.40
CA VAL A 69 31.69 26.38 -7.52
C VAL A 69 31.92 27.81 -7.04
N TYR A 70 33.07 28.38 -7.41
CA TYR A 70 33.49 29.72 -7.01
C TYR A 70 33.81 30.54 -8.25
N VAL A 71 33.50 31.84 -8.22
CA VAL A 71 33.85 32.79 -9.27
C VAL A 71 34.93 33.73 -8.76
N ARG A 72 35.97 33.95 -9.56
CA ARG A 72 37.04 34.90 -9.23
C ARG A 72 36.64 36.32 -9.62
N GLU A 73 36.69 37.25 -8.67
CA GLU A 73 36.22 38.63 -8.88
C GLU A 73 36.97 39.38 -9.98
N ALA A 74 38.26 39.07 -10.17
CA ALA A 74 39.13 39.79 -11.10
C ALA A 74 38.77 39.59 -12.58
N ASP A 75 38.28 38.40 -12.96
CA ASP A 75 38.07 38.01 -14.35
C ASP A 75 36.77 37.23 -14.61
N GLY A 76 35.95 36.98 -13.58
CA GLY A 76 34.66 36.32 -13.74
C GLY A 76 34.74 34.83 -14.07
N LEU A 77 35.93 34.23 -13.99
CA LEU A 77 36.17 32.83 -14.28
C LEU A 77 35.72 31.93 -13.11
N PHE A 78 35.14 30.78 -13.44
CA PHE A 78 34.71 29.75 -12.47
C PHE A 78 35.83 28.77 -12.13
N PHE A 79 35.89 28.34 -10.88
CA PHE A 79 36.89 27.41 -10.32
C PHE A 79 36.26 26.48 -9.27
N TYR A 80 36.87 25.31 -9.08
CA TYR A 80 36.73 24.57 -7.83
C TYR A 80 37.83 24.98 -6.85
N ILE A 81 37.64 24.74 -5.56
CA ILE A 81 38.64 25.06 -4.54
C ILE A 81 39.04 23.83 -3.74
N GLU A 82 40.29 23.81 -3.31
CA GLU A 82 40.81 22.90 -2.29
C GLU A 82 41.43 23.72 -1.15
N GLU A 83 41.00 23.45 0.08
CA GLU A 83 41.51 24.13 1.27
C GLU A 83 42.85 23.53 1.69
N THR A 84 43.91 24.35 1.74
CA THR A 84 45.23 23.94 2.21
C THR A 84 45.70 24.90 3.31
N GLY A 85 45.40 24.55 4.57
CA GLY A 85 45.68 25.41 5.72
C GLY A 85 44.83 26.69 5.69
N ASP A 86 45.49 27.86 5.78
CA ASP A 86 44.84 29.18 5.73
C ASP A 86 44.73 29.76 4.30
N THR A 87 45.06 28.97 3.28
CA THR A 87 45.05 29.41 1.88
C THR A 87 44.27 28.48 0.97
N LEU A 88 43.72 29.03 -0.12
CA LEU A 88 42.95 28.27 -1.10
C LEU A 88 43.79 27.95 -2.34
N THR A 89 43.58 26.77 -2.89
CA THR A 89 44.09 26.36 -4.20
C THR A 89 42.93 26.37 -5.20
N LEU A 90 43.08 27.13 -6.29
CA LEU A 90 42.13 27.14 -7.40
C LEU A 90 42.41 25.98 -8.34
N LEU A 91 41.39 25.16 -8.57
CA LEU A 91 41.40 24.06 -9.52
C LEU A 91 40.60 24.44 -10.77
N ASP A 92 41.14 24.12 -11.94
CA ASP A 92 40.44 24.28 -13.21
C ASP A 92 39.16 23.43 -13.23
N ILE A 93 38.05 23.98 -13.73
CA ILE A 93 36.78 23.24 -13.73
C ILE A 93 36.73 22.10 -14.76
N THR A 94 37.60 22.16 -15.77
CA THR A 94 37.68 21.19 -16.88
C THR A 94 38.68 20.10 -16.51
N SER A 95 39.95 20.47 -16.26
CA SER A 95 41.01 19.49 -15.99
C SER A 95 41.08 19.06 -14.52
N GLY A 96 40.66 19.91 -13.59
CA GLY A 96 40.85 19.69 -12.15
C GLY A 96 42.27 19.96 -11.66
N ASP A 97 43.17 20.45 -12.52
CA ASP A 97 44.55 20.77 -12.16
C ASP A 97 44.61 22.07 -11.36
N ALA A 98 45.62 22.19 -10.49
CA ALA A 98 45.88 23.41 -9.75
C ALA A 98 46.36 24.53 -10.69
N VAL A 99 45.58 25.61 -10.77
CA VAL A 99 45.86 26.80 -11.57
C VAL A 99 46.59 27.86 -10.74
N ALA A 100 46.24 27.97 -9.45
CA ALA A 100 46.88 28.91 -8.53
C ALA A 100 46.79 28.41 -7.09
N THR A 101 47.88 28.56 -6.33
CA THR A 101 47.97 28.23 -4.89
C THR A 101 48.16 29.51 -4.07
N GLY A 102 47.64 29.57 -2.85
CA GLY A 102 47.86 30.73 -1.97
C GLY A 102 46.84 31.86 -2.17
N VAL A 103 45.66 31.57 -2.73
CA VAL A 103 44.63 32.57 -3.03
C VAL A 103 43.85 32.91 -1.76
N SER A 104 43.63 34.22 -1.53
CA SER A 104 42.77 34.71 -0.44
C SER A 104 41.31 34.42 -0.73
N SER A 105 40.54 34.05 0.30
CA SER A 105 39.08 33.86 0.20
C SER A 105 38.35 35.12 -0.27
N ASP A 106 38.89 36.30 0.03
CA ASP A 106 38.27 37.59 -0.29
C ASP A 106 38.25 37.89 -1.80
N ALA A 107 39.00 37.14 -2.60
CA ALA A 107 39.04 37.30 -4.06
C ALA A 107 38.05 36.38 -4.80
N LEU A 108 37.24 35.60 -4.06
CA LEU A 108 36.37 34.56 -4.59
C LEU A 108 34.95 34.69 -4.04
N ASP A 109 33.99 34.72 -4.95
CA ASP A 109 32.57 34.64 -4.62
C ASP A 109 32.07 33.21 -4.79
N GLN A 110 31.45 32.65 -3.77
CA GLN A 110 30.81 31.33 -3.87
C GLN A 110 29.51 31.44 -4.66
N VAL A 111 29.37 30.60 -5.68
CA VAL A 111 28.14 30.51 -6.47
C VAL A 111 27.08 29.72 -5.70
N LYS A 112 25.97 30.38 -5.35
CA LYS A 112 24.94 29.83 -4.45
C LYS A 112 23.59 29.65 -5.15
N PRO A 113 23.33 28.52 -5.83
CA PRO A 113 22.02 28.26 -6.40
C PRO A 113 20.96 28.13 -5.30
N ASN A 114 19.82 28.79 -5.52
CA ASN A 114 18.66 28.67 -4.64
C ASN A 114 17.95 27.30 -4.79
N GLY A 115 16.96 27.02 -3.95
CA GLY A 115 16.25 25.73 -3.98
C GLY A 115 15.59 25.39 -5.33
N GLY A 116 15.07 26.40 -6.04
CA GLY A 116 14.45 26.20 -7.36
C GLY A 116 15.48 25.90 -8.46
N VAL A 117 16.62 26.58 -8.43
CA VAL A 117 17.75 26.34 -9.35
C VAL A 117 18.35 24.96 -9.11
N ARG A 118 18.57 24.57 -7.84
CA ARG A 118 19.11 23.23 -7.51
C ARG A 118 18.19 22.10 -7.98
N ARG A 119 16.87 22.33 -8.03
CA ARG A 119 15.92 21.38 -8.60
C ARG A 119 16.06 21.27 -10.12
N ALA A 120 16.17 22.41 -10.81
CA ALA A 120 16.41 22.41 -12.26
C ALA A 120 17.74 21.73 -12.62
N ILE A 121 18.82 21.98 -11.85
CA ILE A 121 20.09 21.27 -12.01
C ILE A 121 19.90 19.76 -11.79
N ALA A 122 19.15 19.36 -10.75
CA ALA A 122 18.86 17.95 -10.50
C ALA A 122 18.14 17.29 -11.69
N GLU A 123 17.13 17.96 -12.24
CA GLU A 123 16.36 17.51 -13.42
C GLU A 123 17.29 17.33 -14.63
N THR A 124 18.22 18.25 -14.86
CA THR A 124 19.22 18.14 -15.94
C THR A 124 20.25 17.04 -15.68
N LEU A 125 20.65 16.81 -14.43
CA LEU A 125 21.61 15.77 -14.04
C LEU A 125 21.09 14.35 -14.29
N VAL A 126 19.76 14.15 -14.22
CA VAL A 126 19.13 12.84 -14.42
C VAL A 126 19.64 12.15 -15.68
N GLN A 127 19.69 12.85 -16.82
CA GLN A 127 20.07 12.24 -18.10
C GLN A 127 21.51 11.69 -18.10
N PHE A 128 22.41 12.31 -17.31
CA PHE A 128 23.80 11.88 -17.16
C PHE A 128 23.94 10.75 -16.15
N GLN A 129 23.12 10.79 -15.09
CA GLN A 129 23.14 9.80 -14.01
C GLN A 129 22.54 8.45 -14.43
N LEU A 130 21.76 8.39 -15.51
CA LEU A 130 21.16 7.15 -16.01
C LEU A 130 22.18 6.06 -16.38
N SER A 131 23.41 6.43 -16.71
CA SER A 131 24.50 5.52 -17.08
C SER A 131 25.72 5.64 -16.16
N ASP A 132 25.55 6.24 -14.97
CA ASP A 132 26.63 6.40 -13.98
C ASP A 132 27.15 5.03 -13.51
N PRO A 133 28.46 4.85 -13.27
CA PRO A 133 29.01 3.62 -12.69
C PRO A 133 28.35 3.20 -11.37
N ASP A 134 27.90 4.16 -10.55
CA ASP A 134 27.22 3.92 -9.28
C ASP A 134 25.73 3.58 -9.47
N ILE A 135 25.34 2.38 -9.02
CA ILE A 135 23.95 1.91 -9.08
C ILE A 135 22.97 2.77 -8.29
N THR A 136 23.41 3.40 -7.19
CA THR A 136 22.55 4.26 -6.38
C THR A 136 22.14 5.50 -7.16
N LYS A 137 23.10 6.16 -7.83
CA LYS A 137 22.84 7.30 -8.72
C LYS A 137 21.92 6.91 -9.90
N ARG A 138 22.14 5.75 -10.52
CA ARG A 138 21.25 5.27 -11.60
C ARG A 138 19.81 5.04 -11.09
N ARG A 139 19.65 4.47 -9.89
CA ARG A 139 18.33 4.26 -9.26
C ARG A 139 17.64 5.59 -8.95
N ASP A 140 18.38 6.54 -8.36
CA ASP A 140 17.87 7.86 -8.01
C ASP A 140 17.43 8.64 -9.27
N ALA A 141 18.15 8.50 -10.38
CA ALA A 141 17.77 9.08 -11.67
C ALA A 141 16.45 8.49 -12.19
N VAL A 142 16.30 7.15 -12.15
CA VAL A 142 15.04 6.47 -12.52
C VAL A 142 13.88 6.88 -11.59
N ASP A 143 14.13 7.04 -10.29
CA ASP A 143 13.15 7.54 -9.31
C ASP A 143 12.78 9.01 -9.54
N ALA A 144 13.70 9.83 -10.03
CA ALA A 144 13.43 11.21 -10.40
C ALA A 144 12.51 11.30 -11.62
N ILE A 145 12.79 10.52 -12.68
CA ILE A 145 11.94 10.43 -13.88
C ILE A 145 10.53 9.95 -13.50
N ALA A 146 10.43 8.89 -12.69
CA ALA A 146 9.12 8.33 -12.29
C ALA A 146 8.23 9.33 -11.54
N ARG A 147 8.80 10.30 -10.80
CA ARG A 147 8.06 11.35 -10.09
C ARG A 147 7.56 12.47 -10.98
N GLY A 148 8.17 12.67 -12.15
CA GLY A 148 7.90 13.79 -13.04
C GLY A 148 8.21 13.40 -14.48
N LEU A 149 7.23 12.72 -15.10
CA LEU A 149 7.31 12.26 -16.48
C LEU A 149 7.31 13.46 -17.45
N ASP A 150 8.36 13.57 -18.27
CA ASP A 150 8.53 14.62 -19.27
C ASP A 150 9.02 14.04 -20.62
N PRO A 151 8.51 14.49 -21.78
CA PRO A 151 8.92 14.00 -23.09
C PRO A 151 10.42 14.07 -23.36
N SER A 152 11.12 15.09 -22.82
CA SER A 152 12.59 15.25 -23.01
C SER A 152 13.40 14.10 -22.41
N GLN A 153 12.81 13.30 -21.51
CA GLN A 153 13.45 12.19 -20.84
C GLN A 153 13.45 10.90 -21.69
N ILE A 154 12.65 10.81 -22.76
CA ILE A 154 12.53 9.60 -23.59
C ILE A 154 13.88 9.22 -24.23
N PRO A 155 14.56 10.11 -24.99
CA PRO A 155 15.81 9.74 -25.65
C PRO A 155 16.93 9.30 -24.68
N PRO A 156 17.26 10.03 -23.59
CA PRO A 156 18.31 9.61 -22.68
C PRO A 156 17.96 8.35 -21.90
N LEU A 157 16.68 8.13 -21.55
CA LEU A 157 16.25 6.89 -20.91
C LEU A 157 16.41 5.69 -21.83
N ALA A 158 15.94 5.78 -23.07
CA ALA A 158 16.05 4.72 -24.07
C ALA A 158 17.51 4.33 -24.32
N ALA A 159 18.40 5.32 -24.49
CA ALA A 159 19.83 5.09 -24.69
C ALA A 159 20.52 4.38 -23.50
N SER A 160 19.95 4.49 -22.29
CA SER A 160 20.53 3.92 -21.07
C SER A 160 20.13 2.46 -20.78
N ILE A 161 19.23 1.86 -21.57
CA ILE A 161 18.65 0.52 -21.29
C ILE A 161 19.59 -0.59 -21.72
N ASP A 162 20.12 -0.54 -22.94
CA ASP A 162 20.94 -1.63 -23.50
C ASP A 162 22.25 -1.82 -22.73
N GLY A 163 22.81 -0.74 -22.20
CA GLY A 163 24.03 -0.73 -21.40
C GLY A 163 23.84 -1.02 -19.91
N GLU A 164 22.62 -1.25 -19.41
CA GLU A 164 22.38 -1.45 -17.97
C GLU A 164 22.80 -2.86 -17.50
N PRO A 165 23.79 -2.99 -16.59
CA PRO A 165 24.22 -4.29 -16.08
C PRO A 165 23.26 -4.92 -15.06
N ASP A 166 22.48 -4.12 -14.32
CA ASP A 166 21.55 -4.65 -13.31
C ASP A 166 20.21 -5.02 -13.95
N ALA A 167 19.87 -6.32 -13.94
CA ALA A 167 18.66 -6.82 -14.61
C ALA A 167 17.35 -6.23 -14.05
N ALA A 168 17.30 -5.97 -12.74
CA ALA A 168 16.13 -5.39 -12.10
C ALA A 168 15.95 -3.92 -12.50
N LEU A 169 17.03 -3.14 -12.50
CA LEU A 169 17.02 -1.74 -12.94
C LEU A 169 16.74 -1.62 -14.44
N LYS A 170 17.26 -2.53 -15.27
CA LYS A 170 16.96 -2.59 -16.70
C LYS A 170 15.46 -2.75 -16.95
N THR A 171 14.84 -3.75 -16.32
CA THR A 171 13.38 -3.98 -16.39
C THR A 171 12.60 -2.73 -15.94
N ARG A 172 13.09 -2.06 -14.89
CA ARG A 172 12.48 -0.83 -14.38
C ARG A 172 12.58 0.33 -15.38
N LYS A 173 13.73 0.50 -16.05
CA LYS A 173 13.93 1.51 -17.10
C LYS A 173 13.03 1.24 -18.32
N GLU A 174 12.93 -0.01 -18.77
CA GLU A 174 12.03 -0.41 -19.87
C GLU A 174 10.57 -0.09 -19.55
N ARG A 175 10.11 -0.43 -18.35
CA ARG A 175 8.77 -0.08 -17.86
C ARG A 175 8.53 1.43 -17.83
N LEU A 176 9.50 2.19 -17.30
CA LEU A 176 9.39 3.64 -17.22
C LEU A 176 9.42 4.31 -18.60
N LEU A 177 10.17 3.74 -19.55
CA LEU A 177 10.14 4.17 -20.95
C LEU A 177 8.74 3.94 -21.54
N ASN A 178 8.10 2.79 -21.27
CA ASN A 178 6.73 2.55 -21.72
C ASN A 178 5.75 3.58 -21.13
N TYR A 179 5.92 4.00 -19.87
CA TYR A 179 5.09 5.07 -19.30
C TYR A 179 5.24 6.40 -20.07
N LEU A 180 6.48 6.78 -20.38
CA LEU A 180 6.76 8.01 -21.12
C LEU A 180 6.24 7.93 -22.56
N VAL A 181 6.52 6.84 -23.27
CA VAL A 181 6.09 6.65 -24.66
C VAL A 181 4.57 6.55 -24.75
N ALA A 182 3.89 5.87 -23.82
CA ALA A 182 2.42 5.82 -23.80
C ALA A 182 1.78 7.23 -23.75
N ARG A 183 2.38 8.14 -22.97
CA ARG A 183 1.88 9.51 -22.81
C ARG A 183 2.33 10.49 -23.89
N PHE A 184 3.57 10.36 -24.36
CA PHE A 184 4.26 11.41 -25.12
C PHE A 184 4.93 10.93 -26.40
N GLY A 185 4.74 9.68 -26.81
CA GLY A 185 5.34 9.14 -28.03
C GLY A 185 4.93 9.92 -29.29
N ASP A 186 5.85 10.02 -30.25
CA ASP A 186 5.65 10.85 -31.46
C ASP A 186 4.61 10.27 -32.43
N THR A 187 4.35 8.96 -32.38
CA THR A 187 3.42 8.26 -33.28
C THR A 187 2.37 7.49 -32.50
N SER A 188 1.14 7.45 -33.01
CA SER A 188 0.06 6.65 -32.42
C SER A 188 0.43 5.17 -32.28
N GLU A 189 1.13 4.61 -33.27
CA GLU A 189 1.59 3.22 -33.24
C GLU A 189 2.53 2.95 -32.05
N ALA A 190 3.54 3.81 -31.83
CA ALA A 190 4.46 3.66 -30.71
C ALA A 190 3.75 3.85 -29.35
N ARG A 191 2.79 4.78 -29.28
CA ARG A 191 1.98 5.01 -28.07
C ARG A 191 1.12 3.79 -27.75
N ILE A 192 0.44 3.21 -28.76
CA ILE A 192 -0.38 2.01 -28.61
C ILE A 192 0.47 0.82 -28.16
N GLU A 193 1.63 0.58 -28.78
CA GLU A 193 2.55 -0.48 -28.37
C GLU A 193 2.99 -0.33 -26.91
N ALA A 194 3.37 0.89 -26.50
CA ALA A 194 3.77 1.18 -25.13
C ALA A 194 2.61 0.99 -24.13
N ILE A 195 1.39 1.37 -24.50
CA ILE A 195 0.17 1.16 -23.70
C ILE A 195 -0.09 -0.34 -23.52
N GLU A 196 -0.10 -1.12 -24.60
CA GLU A 196 -0.37 -2.55 -24.56
C GLU A 196 0.70 -3.32 -23.75
N ALA A 197 1.95 -2.84 -23.75
CA ALA A 197 3.02 -3.36 -22.89
C ALA A 197 2.71 -3.20 -21.38
N LEU A 198 1.87 -2.23 -20.98
CA LEU A 198 1.47 -2.03 -19.58
C LEU A 198 0.42 -3.05 -19.10
N SER A 199 -0.14 -3.88 -19.97
CA SER A 199 -1.20 -4.85 -19.63
C SER A 199 -0.81 -5.88 -18.55
N SER A 200 0.49 -6.06 -18.34
CA SER A 200 1.04 -6.97 -17.32
C SER A 200 1.47 -6.28 -16.03
N ASP A 201 1.44 -4.94 -16.02
CA ASP A 201 1.94 -4.10 -14.95
C ASP A 201 0.82 -3.76 -13.95
N LEU A 202 0.98 -4.25 -12.72
CA LEU A 202 -0.03 -4.06 -11.66
C LEU A 202 0.24 -2.82 -10.80
N SER A 203 1.29 -2.06 -11.12
CA SER A 203 1.71 -0.93 -10.33
C SER A 203 0.66 0.18 -10.29
N VAL A 204 0.76 1.03 -9.28
CA VAL A 204 -0.06 2.24 -9.18
C VAL A 204 0.30 3.20 -10.33
N ASP A 205 1.58 3.27 -10.70
CA ASP A 205 2.08 4.18 -11.73
C ASP A 205 1.53 3.85 -13.12
N ALA A 206 1.51 2.57 -13.52
CA ALA A 206 0.92 2.15 -14.79
C ALA A 206 -0.57 2.52 -14.87
N ARG A 207 -1.33 2.31 -13.79
CA ARG A 207 -2.74 2.70 -13.71
C ARG A 207 -2.93 4.22 -13.73
N ALA A 208 -2.02 4.98 -13.13
CA ALA A 208 -2.04 6.43 -13.19
C ALA A 208 -1.79 6.94 -14.61
N VAL A 209 -0.86 6.32 -15.35
CA VAL A 209 -0.60 6.64 -16.76
C VAL A 209 -1.84 6.39 -17.62
N LEU A 210 -2.45 5.20 -17.51
CA LEU A 210 -3.68 4.86 -18.25
C LEU A 210 -4.82 5.83 -17.92
N SER A 211 -5.02 6.14 -16.63
CA SER A 211 -6.05 7.10 -16.19
C SER A 211 -5.81 8.51 -16.72
N GLN A 212 -4.55 8.93 -16.93
CA GLN A 212 -4.22 10.24 -17.49
C GLN A 212 -4.49 10.30 -19.00
N ILE A 213 -4.30 9.20 -19.72
CA ILE A 213 -4.65 9.08 -21.14
C ILE A 213 -6.18 9.10 -21.32
N LEU A 214 -6.90 8.43 -20.41
CA LEU A 214 -8.36 8.35 -20.38
C LEU A 214 -9.03 9.52 -19.65
N ALA A 215 -8.29 10.62 -19.44
CA ALA A 215 -8.85 11.80 -18.79
C ALA A 215 -9.91 12.45 -19.70
N THR A 216 -11.12 12.59 -19.18
CA THR A 216 -12.23 13.23 -19.89
C THR A 216 -12.45 14.68 -19.45
N ARG A 217 -13.07 15.45 -20.33
CA ARG A 217 -13.62 16.78 -20.04
C ARG A 217 -15.06 16.81 -20.48
N THR A 218 -15.90 17.39 -19.64
CA THR A 218 -17.30 17.63 -19.99
C THR A 218 -17.37 18.84 -20.90
N GLU A 219 -17.98 18.65 -22.06
CA GLU A 219 -18.20 19.67 -23.07
C GLU A 219 -19.68 19.70 -23.46
N ILE A 220 -20.07 20.78 -24.13
CA ILE A 220 -21.43 21.00 -24.59
C ILE A 220 -21.38 21.44 -26.06
N ALA A 221 -22.31 20.93 -26.85
CA ALA A 221 -22.50 21.34 -28.24
C ALA A 221 -23.96 21.16 -28.65
N GLU A 222 -24.43 21.91 -29.65
CA GLU A 222 -25.75 21.70 -30.24
C GLU A 222 -25.82 20.33 -30.93
N ASP A 223 -24.78 20.02 -31.72
CA ASP A 223 -24.57 18.72 -32.36
C ASP A 223 -23.21 18.13 -31.93
N LEU A 224 -23.12 16.79 -31.88
CA LEU A 224 -21.87 16.12 -31.52
C LEU A 224 -20.78 16.40 -32.59
N PRO A 225 -19.59 16.87 -32.19
CA PRO A 225 -18.51 17.12 -33.15
C PRO A 225 -18.00 15.82 -33.76
N GLU A 226 -17.85 15.77 -35.09
CA GLU A 226 -17.35 14.57 -35.81
C GLU A 226 -15.88 14.25 -35.52
N ASP A 227 -15.06 15.28 -35.24
CA ASP A 227 -13.63 15.16 -34.98
C ASP A 227 -13.30 14.91 -33.48
N ALA A 228 -14.31 14.93 -32.61
CA ALA A 228 -14.10 14.75 -31.17
C ALA A 228 -14.07 13.27 -30.81
N ASN A 229 -13.12 12.89 -29.96
CA ASN A 229 -13.08 11.56 -29.37
C ASN A 229 -14.03 11.49 -28.17
N ILE A 230 -15.23 10.97 -28.39
CA ILE A 230 -16.33 10.99 -27.41
C ILE A 230 -16.27 9.75 -26.52
N ALA A 231 -16.11 9.96 -25.20
CA ALA A 231 -16.12 8.90 -24.20
C ALA A 231 -17.55 8.45 -23.89
N ARG A 232 -18.45 9.41 -23.62
CA ARG A 232 -19.88 9.13 -23.41
C ARG A 232 -20.73 10.38 -23.58
N VAL A 233 -21.98 10.18 -24.00
CA VAL A 233 -23.02 11.22 -23.99
C VAL A 233 -23.76 11.14 -22.65
N LEU A 234 -23.93 12.29 -21.99
CA LEU A 234 -24.60 12.36 -20.69
C LEU A 234 -26.08 12.72 -20.87
N VAL A 235 -26.97 12.01 -20.18
CA VAL A 235 -28.41 12.25 -20.23
C VAL A 235 -28.85 13.10 -19.04
N PRO A 236 -29.31 14.35 -19.25
CA PRO A 236 -29.88 15.18 -18.18
C PRO A 236 -31.03 14.47 -17.47
N GLY A 237 -31.04 14.54 -16.14
CA GLY A 237 -32.01 13.86 -15.26
C GLY A 237 -31.64 12.41 -14.89
N THR A 238 -30.76 11.75 -15.65
CA THR A 238 -30.27 10.38 -15.35
C THR A 238 -28.83 10.39 -14.87
N ASP A 239 -27.91 10.93 -15.69
CA ASP A 239 -26.48 10.94 -15.40
C ASP A 239 -26.06 12.20 -14.62
N LEU A 240 -26.78 13.31 -14.82
CA LEU A 240 -26.58 14.56 -14.10
C LEU A 240 -27.92 15.24 -13.76
N PRO A 241 -28.02 16.02 -12.68
CA PRO A 241 -29.20 16.81 -12.38
C PRO A 241 -29.52 17.82 -13.51
N GLU A 242 -30.78 17.95 -13.89
CA GLU A 242 -31.21 18.89 -14.95
C GLU A 242 -30.81 20.36 -14.69
N ALA A 243 -30.81 20.76 -13.41
CA ALA A 243 -30.40 22.11 -13.02
C ALA A 243 -28.89 22.35 -13.24
N GLU A 244 -28.06 21.32 -13.04
CA GLU A 244 -26.63 21.37 -13.31
C GLU A 244 -26.38 21.39 -14.82
N ALA A 245 -27.06 20.52 -15.57
CA ALA A 245 -27.02 20.49 -17.03
C ALA A 245 -27.35 21.86 -17.66
N TYR A 246 -28.43 22.48 -17.21
CA TYR A 246 -28.86 23.78 -17.71
C TYR A 246 -27.86 24.90 -17.34
N ALA A 247 -27.30 24.86 -16.12
CA ALA A 247 -26.30 25.83 -15.69
C ALA A 247 -25.03 25.77 -16.55
N MET A 248 -24.57 24.56 -16.91
CA MET A 248 -23.40 24.38 -17.79
C MET A 248 -23.61 25.02 -19.16
N ILE A 249 -24.82 24.90 -19.73
CA ILE A 249 -25.16 25.53 -21.02
C ILE A 249 -25.19 27.06 -20.88
N GLY A 250 -25.71 27.56 -19.75
CA GLY A 250 -25.78 28.99 -19.45
C GLY A 250 -24.43 29.67 -19.25
N GLU A 251 -23.32 28.94 -19.10
CA GLU A 251 -21.98 29.55 -19.07
C GLU A 251 -21.51 30.01 -20.46
N GLN A 252 -22.03 29.40 -21.53
CA GLN A 252 -21.61 29.68 -22.91
C GLN A 252 -22.67 30.45 -23.70
N THR A 253 -23.88 30.60 -23.16
CA THR A 253 -25.03 31.21 -23.82
C THR A 253 -25.75 32.17 -22.89
N ASP A 254 -26.41 33.19 -23.46
CA ASP A 254 -27.19 34.15 -22.68
C ASP A 254 -28.56 33.56 -22.33
N LEU A 255 -28.57 32.63 -21.36
CA LEU A 255 -29.77 31.94 -20.90
C LEU A 255 -30.38 32.59 -19.65
N PRO A 256 -31.71 32.54 -19.50
CA PRO A 256 -32.38 32.98 -18.28
C PRO A 256 -31.83 32.26 -17.04
N ALA A 257 -31.60 33.01 -15.96
CA ALA A 257 -30.98 32.47 -14.76
C ALA A 257 -31.90 31.47 -14.03
N LEU A 258 -31.30 30.43 -13.43
CA LEU A 258 -31.96 29.59 -12.44
C LEU A 258 -32.12 30.40 -11.14
N VAL A 259 -33.34 30.79 -10.82
CA VAL A 259 -33.65 31.54 -9.60
C VAL A 259 -34.32 30.62 -8.59
N ASP A 260 -33.70 30.43 -7.43
CA ASP A 260 -34.26 29.62 -6.37
C ASP A 260 -35.46 30.31 -5.68
N ALA A 261 -36.30 29.52 -5.01
CA ALA A 261 -37.54 30.00 -4.39
C ALA A 261 -37.32 31.07 -3.31
N SER A 262 -36.18 31.06 -2.62
CA SER A 262 -35.85 32.06 -1.59
C SER A 262 -35.41 33.38 -2.22
N SER A 263 -34.65 33.31 -3.31
CA SER A 263 -34.26 34.48 -4.12
C SER A 263 -35.47 35.15 -4.76
N ILE A 264 -36.42 34.37 -5.29
CA ILE A 264 -37.69 34.91 -5.81
C ILE A 264 -38.44 35.66 -4.71
N ARG A 265 -38.58 35.05 -3.53
CA ARG A 265 -39.30 35.69 -2.41
C ARG A 265 -38.66 37.01 -2.00
N THR A 266 -37.34 37.00 -1.78
CA THR A 266 -36.58 38.19 -1.37
C THR A 266 -36.63 39.28 -2.44
N THR A 267 -36.59 38.91 -3.72
CA THR A 267 -36.69 39.85 -4.84
C THR A 267 -38.07 40.50 -4.91
N LEU A 268 -39.14 39.70 -4.78
CA LEU A 268 -40.52 40.20 -4.79
C LEU A 268 -40.82 41.12 -3.60
N GLU A 269 -40.26 40.84 -2.41
CA GLU A 269 -40.42 41.68 -1.21
C GLU A 269 -39.88 43.10 -1.42
N ARG A 270 -38.83 43.27 -2.23
CA ARG A 270 -38.26 44.59 -2.54
C ARG A 270 -39.06 45.40 -3.57
N HIS A 271 -39.97 44.75 -4.31
CA HIS A 271 -40.77 45.34 -5.39
C HIS A 271 -42.26 45.46 -5.00
N VAL A 272 -42.56 45.54 -3.71
CA VAL A 272 -43.92 45.76 -3.20
C VAL A 272 -44.27 47.23 -3.32
N GLU A 273 -45.27 47.54 -4.16
CA GLU A 273 -45.84 48.87 -4.32
C GLU A 273 -47.36 48.81 -4.05
N ASP A 274 -47.87 49.69 -3.19
CA ASP A 274 -49.29 49.76 -2.81
C ASP A 274 -49.93 48.42 -2.39
N GLY A 275 -49.15 47.57 -1.72
CA GLY A 275 -49.59 46.25 -1.25
C GLY A 275 -49.74 45.19 -2.35
N LYS A 276 -49.18 45.43 -3.53
CA LYS A 276 -49.14 44.51 -4.69
C LYS A 276 -47.71 44.34 -5.21
N VAL A 277 -47.46 43.23 -5.89
CA VAL A 277 -46.21 42.95 -6.62
C VAL A 277 -46.61 42.28 -7.93
N GLY A 278 -46.13 42.80 -9.08
CA GLY A 278 -46.51 42.25 -10.39
C GLY A 278 -48.03 42.19 -10.62
N GLY A 279 -48.78 43.16 -10.08
CA GLY A 279 -50.26 43.20 -10.16
C GLY A 279 -51.01 42.28 -9.18
N ILE A 280 -50.32 41.42 -8.42
CA ILE A 280 -50.93 40.48 -7.47
C ILE A 280 -50.86 41.04 -6.03
N PRO A 281 -51.97 41.06 -5.26
CA PRO A 281 -51.94 41.47 -3.85
C PRO A 281 -51.03 40.59 -3.00
N VAL A 282 -50.24 41.19 -2.10
CA VAL A 282 -49.27 40.47 -1.26
C VAL A 282 -49.92 39.33 -0.45
N GLY A 283 -51.15 39.54 0.05
CA GLY A 283 -51.91 38.52 0.77
C GLY A 283 -52.29 37.28 -0.07
N GLN A 284 -52.15 37.33 -1.39
CA GLN A 284 -52.41 36.22 -2.29
C GLN A 284 -51.13 35.46 -2.70
N LEU A 285 -49.93 35.94 -2.37
CA LEU A 285 -48.64 35.34 -2.73
C LEU A 285 -48.22 34.12 -1.86
N GLY A 286 -49.16 33.50 -1.15
CA GLY A 286 -48.90 32.35 -0.26
C GLY A 286 -48.40 31.09 -1.00
N THR A 287 -48.78 30.91 -2.27
CA THR A 287 -48.43 29.74 -3.09
C THR A 287 -47.25 30.03 -4.03
N SER A 288 -46.45 29.00 -4.32
CA SER A 288 -45.30 29.05 -5.25
C SER A 288 -45.67 29.63 -6.61
N ASP A 289 -46.74 29.14 -7.24
CA ASP A 289 -47.18 29.56 -8.57
C ASP A 289 -47.50 31.04 -8.67
N ARG A 290 -48.16 31.60 -7.64
CA ARG A 290 -48.50 33.03 -7.62
C ARG A 290 -47.26 33.91 -7.45
N ARG A 291 -46.25 33.44 -6.73
CA ARG A 291 -44.95 34.13 -6.65
C ARG A 291 -44.21 34.09 -7.98
N LEU A 292 -44.19 32.94 -8.65
CA LEU A 292 -43.60 32.80 -9.97
C LEU A 292 -44.29 33.71 -11.00
N ARG A 293 -45.62 33.72 -11.06
CA ARG A 293 -46.37 34.63 -11.95
C ARG A 293 -46.12 36.11 -11.66
N ALA A 294 -46.06 36.50 -10.39
CA ALA A 294 -45.72 37.88 -10.02
C ALA A 294 -44.31 38.26 -10.49
N TYR A 295 -43.36 37.34 -10.37
CA TYR A 295 -41.99 37.51 -10.88
C TYR A 295 -42.00 37.65 -12.41
N ASP A 296 -42.67 36.74 -13.12
CA ASP A 296 -42.75 36.75 -14.59
C ASP A 296 -43.39 38.03 -15.10
N THR A 297 -44.44 38.53 -14.45
CA THR A 297 -45.10 39.80 -14.81
C THR A 297 -44.14 40.99 -14.66
N LEU A 298 -43.30 41.00 -13.63
CA LEU A 298 -42.28 42.04 -13.43
C LEU A 298 -41.12 41.91 -14.43
N ALA A 299 -40.78 40.69 -14.83
CA ALA A 299 -39.78 40.45 -15.87
C ALA A 299 -40.28 40.90 -17.25
N GLU A 300 -41.53 40.60 -17.61
CA GLU A 300 -42.19 41.09 -18.84
C GLU A 300 -42.29 42.62 -18.87
N ALA A 301 -42.48 43.26 -17.71
CA ALA A 301 -42.45 44.71 -17.57
C ALA A 301 -41.02 45.32 -17.62
N GLY A 302 -39.98 44.49 -17.79
CA GLY A 302 -38.57 44.91 -17.84
C GLY A 302 -37.99 45.34 -16.50
N THR A 303 -38.68 45.07 -15.39
CA THR A 303 -38.25 45.47 -14.03
C THR A 303 -37.31 44.44 -13.40
N LEU A 304 -37.42 43.18 -13.81
CA LEU A 304 -36.57 42.07 -13.37
C LEU A 304 -35.99 41.33 -14.60
N PRO A 305 -34.84 40.64 -14.47
CA PRO A 305 -34.38 39.73 -15.52
C PRO A 305 -35.32 38.53 -15.66
N PRO A 306 -35.44 37.93 -16.87
CA PRO A 306 -36.22 36.72 -17.06
C PRO A 306 -35.59 35.55 -16.30
N ARG A 307 -36.44 34.68 -15.73
CA ARG A 307 -36.03 33.43 -15.08
C ARG A 307 -36.18 32.24 -16.03
N ALA A 308 -35.42 31.17 -15.77
CA ALA A 308 -35.64 29.90 -16.44
C ALA A 308 -37.01 29.30 -16.05
N THR A 309 -37.88 29.04 -17.03
CA THR A 309 -39.13 28.27 -16.83
C THR A 309 -38.87 26.78 -17.09
N PRO A 310 -39.69 25.86 -16.56
CA PRO A 310 -39.54 24.43 -16.87
C PRO A 310 -39.58 24.12 -18.37
N GLU A 311 -40.36 24.89 -19.13
CA GLU A 311 -40.43 24.78 -20.60
C GLU A 311 -39.13 25.23 -21.25
N ILE A 312 -38.57 26.38 -20.87
CA ILE A 312 -37.27 26.86 -21.37
C ILE A 312 -36.17 25.85 -21.03
N ILE A 313 -36.16 25.32 -19.81
CA ILE A 313 -35.17 24.32 -19.39
C ILE A 313 -35.29 23.07 -20.27
N ALA A 314 -36.50 22.54 -20.48
CA ALA A 314 -36.71 21.36 -21.31
C ALA A 314 -36.33 21.60 -22.79
N GLU A 315 -36.67 22.76 -23.35
CA GLU A 315 -36.29 23.13 -24.72
C GLU A 315 -34.78 23.29 -24.87
N THR A 316 -34.11 23.97 -23.93
CA THR A 316 -32.65 24.12 -23.91
C THR A 316 -31.96 22.77 -23.80
N LEU A 317 -32.38 21.91 -22.88
CA LEU A 317 -31.79 20.58 -22.69
C LEU A 317 -32.08 19.63 -23.86
N ALA A 318 -33.13 19.87 -24.65
CA ALA A 318 -33.39 19.13 -25.87
C ALA A 318 -32.56 19.63 -27.08
N ALA A 319 -32.12 20.90 -27.05
CA ALA A 319 -31.36 21.53 -28.13
C ALA A 319 -29.84 21.34 -28.00
N TRP A 320 -29.35 21.02 -26.79
CA TRP A 320 -27.93 20.87 -26.51
C TRP A 320 -27.61 19.46 -26.03
N THR A 321 -26.49 18.94 -26.51
CA THR A 321 -25.92 17.68 -26.09
C THR A 321 -24.75 17.93 -25.14
N ILE A 322 -24.79 17.30 -23.98
CA ILE A 322 -23.69 17.30 -23.01
C ILE A 322 -22.96 15.98 -23.17
N TYR A 323 -21.65 16.03 -23.38
CA TYR A 323 -20.84 14.83 -23.58
C TYR A 323 -19.51 14.96 -22.82
N GLU A 324 -18.90 13.82 -22.55
CA GLU A 324 -17.52 13.74 -22.10
C GLU A 324 -16.65 13.37 -23.29
N ALA A 325 -15.68 14.23 -23.60
CA ALA A 325 -14.65 13.94 -24.60
C ALA A 325 -13.32 13.62 -23.92
N TYR A 326 -12.58 12.69 -24.51
CA TYR A 326 -11.21 12.42 -24.11
C TYR A 326 -10.33 13.62 -24.46
N GLY A 327 -9.38 13.93 -23.56
CA GLY A 327 -8.32 14.89 -23.88
C GLY A 327 -7.38 14.39 -24.99
N GLU A 328 -7.34 13.08 -25.22
CA GLU A 328 -6.63 12.43 -26.31
C GLU A 328 -7.50 12.39 -27.58
N PRO A 329 -7.11 13.06 -28.68
CA PRO A 329 -7.90 13.09 -29.90
C PRO A 329 -7.92 11.75 -30.67
N ASP A 330 -6.89 10.91 -30.54
CA ASP A 330 -6.83 9.65 -31.27
C ASP A 330 -7.59 8.53 -30.54
N SER A 331 -8.75 8.15 -31.11
CA SER A 331 -9.58 7.05 -30.61
C SER A 331 -8.84 5.71 -30.50
N ALA A 332 -7.88 5.43 -31.39
CA ALA A 332 -7.13 4.16 -31.32
C ALA A 332 -6.26 4.07 -30.07
N ILE A 333 -5.77 5.21 -29.58
CA ILE A 333 -4.97 5.31 -28.35
C ILE A 333 -5.86 5.12 -27.12
N THR A 334 -7.04 5.75 -27.09
CA THR A 334 -7.99 5.58 -25.98
C THR A 334 -8.54 4.17 -25.93
N ASP A 335 -8.89 3.57 -27.07
CA ASP A 335 -9.34 2.16 -27.15
C ASP A 335 -8.28 1.18 -26.66
N ALA A 336 -7.00 1.44 -26.97
CA ALA A 336 -5.88 0.65 -26.45
C ALA A 336 -5.72 0.84 -24.93
N ALA A 337 -5.88 2.07 -24.44
CA ALA A 337 -5.78 2.38 -23.01
C ALA A 337 -6.92 1.77 -22.20
N GLU A 338 -8.17 1.81 -22.67
CA GLU A 338 -9.31 1.15 -22.03
C GLU A 338 -9.12 -0.36 -21.93
N ARG A 339 -8.80 -1.02 -23.06
CA ARG A 339 -8.52 -2.46 -23.10
C ARG A 339 -7.41 -2.85 -22.11
N THR A 340 -6.37 -2.04 -22.05
CA THR A 340 -5.24 -2.25 -21.13
C THR A 340 -5.66 -2.03 -19.68
N GLN A 341 -6.42 -0.97 -19.38
CA GLN A 341 -6.91 -0.68 -18.04
C GLN A 341 -7.80 -1.82 -17.52
N ASP A 342 -8.70 -2.34 -18.34
CA ASP A 342 -9.56 -3.49 -17.98
C ASP A 342 -8.74 -4.75 -17.70
N ALA A 343 -7.73 -5.02 -18.53
CA ALA A 343 -6.81 -6.14 -18.32
C ALA A 343 -6.03 -6.00 -17.01
N VAL A 344 -5.51 -4.81 -16.72
CA VAL A 344 -4.78 -4.50 -15.48
C VAL A 344 -5.72 -4.61 -14.28
N GLN A 345 -6.92 -4.04 -14.33
CA GLN A 345 -7.89 -4.10 -13.23
C GLN A 345 -8.32 -5.54 -12.93
N THR A 346 -8.52 -6.36 -13.96
CA THR A 346 -8.81 -7.79 -13.80
C THR A 346 -7.66 -8.51 -13.09
N ARG A 347 -6.41 -8.30 -13.52
CA ARG A 347 -5.24 -8.92 -12.88
C ARG A 347 -5.00 -8.41 -11.46
N VAL A 348 -5.24 -7.13 -11.19
CA VAL A 348 -5.19 -6.55 -9.83
C VAL A 348 -6.24 -7.22 -8.96
N GLY A 349 -7.49 -7.35 -9.43
CA GLY A 349 -8.55 -8.03 -8.70
C GLY A 349 -8.23 -9.50 -8.40
N MET A 350 -7.67 -10.23 -9.37
CA MET A 350 -7.17 -11.59 -9.18
C MET A 350 -6.03 -11.66 -8.15
N SER A 351 -5.10 -10.68 -8.19
CA SER A 351 -3.98 -10.61 -7.26
C SER A 351 -4.44 -10.29 -5.84
N GLN A 352 -5.40 -9.37 -5.68
CA GLN A 352 -6.02 -9.07 -4.39
C GLN A 352 -6.75 -10.28 -3.83
N ALA A 353 -7.49 -11.04 -4.66
CA ALA A 353 -8.12 -12.28 -4.24
C ALA A 353 -7.09 -13.32 -3.79
N GLY A 354 -5.94 -13.40 -4.49
CA GLY A 354 -4.80 -14.22 -4.08
C GLY A 354 -4.23 -13.81 -2.73
N ASP A 355 -4.01 -12.51 -2.51
CA ASP A 355 -3.53 -11.95 -1.24
C ASP A 355 -4.49 -12.27 -0.09
N LEU A 356 -5.80 -12.07 -0.29
CA LEU A 356 -6.83 -12.45 0.69
C LEU A 356 -6.80 -13.94 1.03
N ALA A 357 -6.61 -14.80 0.03
CA ALA A 357 -6.53 -16.25 0.27
C ALA A 357 -5.31 -16.61 1.11
N LEU A 358 -4.16 -15.99 0.85
CA LEU A 358 -2.93 -16.18 1.63
C LEU A 358 -3.11 -15.66 3.07
N ASP A 359 -3.78 -14.52 3.23
CA ASP A 359 -4.14 -13.94 4.52
C ASP A 359 -5.09 -14.82 5.32
N ALA A 360 -6.08 -15.42 4.66
CA ALA A 360 -6.99 -16.39 5.26
C ALA A 360 -6.26 -17.66 5.71
N ILE A 361 -5.34 -18.18 4.90
CA ILE A 361 -4.51 -19.36 5.24
C ILE A 361 -3.59 -19.05 6.44
N SER A 362 -2.99 -17.86 6.45
CA SER A 362 -2.18 -17.40 7.57
C SER A 362 -3.00 -17.33 8.86
N LEU A 363 -4.17 -16.68 8.82
CA LEU A 363 -5.04 -16.58 9.99
C LEU A 363 -5.54 -17.95 10.47
N ALA A 364 -5.91 -18.83 9.53
CA ALA A 364 -6.28 -20.20 9.83
C ALA A 364 -5.15 -20.97 10.52
N SER A 365 -3.89 -20.73 10.14
CA SER A 365 -2.73 -21.37 10.77
C SER A 365 -2.51 -20.90 12.20
N ILE A 366 -2.70 -19.60 12.46
CA ILE A 366 -2.67 -19.03 13.82
C ILE A 366 -3.75 -19.68 14.69
N TYR A 367 -5.00 -19.70 14.21
CA TYR A 367 -6.12 -20.30 14.94
C TYR A 367 -5.95 -21.79 15.14
N PHE A 368 -5.42 -22.50 14.15
CA PHE A 368 -5.11 -23.91 14.28
C PHE A 368 -4.05 -24.16 15.35
N LEU A 369 -2.94 -23.42 15.32
CA LEU A 369 -1.85 -23.57 16.29
C LEU A 369 -2.29 -23.22 17.71
N ALA A 370 -3.15 -22.20 17.87
CA ALA A 370 -3.75 -21.84 19.15
C ALA A 370 -4.74 -22.91 19.65
N ALA A 371 -5.55 -23.49 18.75
CA ALA A 371 -6.63 -24.41 19.08
C ALA A 371 -6.18 -25.88 19.25
N ILE A 372 -5.10 -26.31 18.59
CA ILE A 372 -4.74 -27.74 18.53
C ILE A 372 -4.41 -28.34 19.91
N GLY A 373 -3.79 -27.56 20.79
CA GLY A 373 -3.54 -27.98 22.17
C GLY A 373 -4.86 -28.15 22.96
N LEU A 374 -5.81 -27.23 22.75
CA LEU A 374 -7.15 -27.30 23.35
C LEU A 374 -7.96 -28.48 22.79
N ALA A 375 -7.84 -28.78 21.49
CA ALA A 375 -8.51 -29.90 20.86
C ALA A 375 -8.13 -31.24 21.50
N ILE A 376 -6.85 -31.41 21.85
CA ILE A 376 -6.33 -32.63 22.48
C ILE A 376 -6.80 -32.74 23.93
N THR A 377 -6.67 -31.66 24.70
CA THR A 377 -7.09 -31.69 26.11
C THR A 377 -8.60 -31.93 26.22
N PHE A 378 -9.39 -31.26 25.39
CA PHE A 378 -10.84 -31.42 25.39
C PHE A 378 -11.27 -32.80 24.86
N GLY A 379 -10.63 -33.29 23.80
CA GLY A 379 -10.93 -34.60 23.21
C GLY A 379 -10.69 -35.79 24.12
N VAL A 380 -9.70 -35.70 25.01
CA VAL A 380 -9.32 -36.81 25.89
C VAL A 380 -10.03 -36.75 27.24
N MET A 381 -10.22 -35.55 27.80
CA MET A 381 -10.77 -35.38 29.14
C MET A 381 -12.23 -34.96 29.16
N GLY A 382 -12.78 -34.40 28.08
CA GLY A 382 -14.14 -33.85 28.06
C GLY A 382 -14.30 -32.60 28.93
N VAL A 383 -13.20 -31.95 29.30
CA VAL A 383 -13.16 -30.79 30.20
C VAL A 383 -12.81 -29.53 29.43
N ILE A 384 -13.65 -28.50 29.54
CA ILE A 384 -13.39 -27.18 28.95
C ILE A 384 -12.38 -26.45 29.85
N ASN A 385 -11.25 -26.04 29.28
CA ASN A 385 -10.19 -25.31 29.98
C ASN A 385 -10.12 -23.85 29.51
N MET A 386 -10.67 -22.93 30.31
CA MET A 386 -10.61 -21.50 30.00
C MET A 386 -9.22 -20.89 30.21
N ALA A 387 -8.35 -21.52 31.02
CA ALA A 387 -6.98 -21.05 31.21
C ALA A 387 -6.05 -21.39 30.03
N HIS A 388 -6.55 -22.05 28.97
CA HIS A 388 -5.72 -22.44 27.83
C HIS A 388 -5.03 -21.25 27.17
N GLY A 389 -5.73 -20.10 27.07
CA GLY A 389 -5.16 -18.85 26.56
C GLY A 389 -3.97 -18.36 27.37
N GLU A 390 -3.93 -18.63 28.69
CA GLU A 390 -2.82 -18.22 29.54
C GLU A 390 -1.56 -19.07 29.31
N PHE A 391 -1.70 -20.31 28.82
CA PHE A 391 -0.52 -21.07 28.37
C PHE A 391 0.09 -20.45 27.11
N ILE A 392 -0.73 -19.91 26.21
CA ILE A 392 -0.26 -19.12 25.06
C ILE A 392 0.49 -17.88 25.56
N MET A 393 -0.10 -17.13 26.49
CA MET A 393 0.54 -15.96 27.11
C MET A 393 1.88 -16.31 27.79
N MET A 394 1.92 -17.37 28.60
CA MET A 394 3.16 -17.81 29.27
C MET A 394 4.24 -18.22 28.27
N GLY A 395 3.87 -18.84 27.15
CA GLY A 395 4.78 -19.14 26.05
C GLY A 395 5.40 -17.88 25.45
N ALA A 396 4.57 -16.88 25.13
CA ALA A 396 5.02 -15.60 24.58
C ALA A 396 5.99 -14.87 25.54
N TYR A 397 5.66 -14.81 26.84
CA TYR A 397 6.56 -14.24 27.85
C TYR A 397 7.83 -15.06 28.05
N THR A 398 7.78 -16.38 27.88
CA THR A 398 9.00 -17.20 27.91
C THR A 398 9.95 -16.80 26.78
N GLY A 399 9.42 -16.58 25.56
CA GLY A 399 10.21 -16.04 24.45
C GLY A 399 10.84 -14.69 24.77
N TYR A 400 10.05 -13.76 25.34
CA TYR A 400 10.53 -12.43 25.73
C TYR A 400 11.64 -12.51 26.78
N VAL A 401 11.46 -13.34 27.82
CA VAL A 401 12.46 -13.52 28.88
C VAL A 401 13.75 -14.11 28.32
N VAL A 402 13.68 -15.07 27.40
CA VAL A 402 14.88 -15.64 26.76
C VAL A 402 15.66 -14.56 25.99
N GLN A 403 14.97 -13.64 25.30
CA GLN A 403 15.60 -12.52 24.60
C GLN A 403 16.30 -11.52 25.53
N LEU A 404 15.90 -11.43 26.80
CA LEU A 404 16.62 -10.61 27.79
C LEU A 404 18.00 -11.19 28.15
N PHE A 405 18.17 -12.52 28.02
CA PHE A 405 19.43 -13.20 28.36
C PHE A 405 20.28 -13.55 27.14
N ILE A 406 19.67 -13.75 25.98
CA ILE A 406 20.33 -14.10 24.72
C ILE A 406 20.11 -12.97 23.72
N PRO A 407 21.12 -12.10 23.48
CA PRO A 407 21.00 -10.98 22.54
C PRO A 407 20.83 -11.40 21.08
N ASP A 408 21.30 -12.60 20.71
CA ASP A 408 21.10 -13.16 19.38
C ASP A 408 19.65 -13.62 19.20
N TYR A 409 18.90 -12.91 18.34
CA TYR A 409 17.49 -13.20 18.09
C TYR A 409 17.24 -14.59 17.49
N THR A 410 18.16 -15.11 16.66
CA THR A 410 18.01 -16.45 16.07
C THR A 410 18.21 -17.52 17.12
N LEU A 411 19.28 -17.40 17.92
CA LEU A 411 19.57 -18.35 18.99
C LEU A 411 18.51 -18.29 20.09
N SER A 412 18.04 -17.09 20.44
CA SER A 412 16.96 -16.91 21.42
C SER A 412 15.68 -17.62 20.98
N LEU A 413 15.31 -17.59 19.70
CA LEU A 413 14.13 -18.29 19.19
C LEU A 413 14.27 -19.81 19.26
N ILE A 414 15.45 -20.35 18.89
CA ILE A 414 15.74 -21.79 18.94
C ILE A 414 15.65 -22.31 20.38
N VAL A 415 16.08 -21.52 21.37
CA VAL A 415 16.00 -21.86 22.80
C VAL A 415 14.60 -21.60 23.37
N ALA A 416 13.91 -20.55 22.90
CA ALA A 416 12.60 -20.16 23.36
C ALA A 416 11.54 -21.23 23.06
N LEU A 417 11.54 -21.86 21.89
CA LEU A 417 10.52 -22.85 21.52
C LEU A 417 10.52 -24.08 22.46
N PRO A 418 11.66 -24.78 22.70
CA PRO A 418 11.70 -25.87 23.68
C PRO A 418 11.45 -25.42 25.12
N LEU A 419 11.94 -24.24 25.50
CA LEU A 419 11.76 -23.75 26.88
C LEU A 419 10.30 -23.37 27.14
N ALA A 420 9.64 -22.69 26.20
CA ALA A 420 8.22 -22.37 26.27
C ALA A 420 7.39 -23.65 26.39
N PHE A 421 7.72 -24.69 25.62
CA PHE A 421 7.10 -26.01 25.77
C PHE A 421 7.32 -26.58 27.17
N ALA A 422 8.55 -26.59 27.68
CA ALA A 422 8.86 -27.18 28.98
C ALA A 422 8.16 -26.45 30.14
N VAL A 423 8.17 -25.12 30.12
CA VAL A 423 7.53 -24.26 31.13
C VAL A 423 6.01 -24.48 31.13
N THR A 424 5.38 -24.40 29.95
CA THR A 424 3.92 -24.54 29.85
C THR A 424 3.44 -25.98 30.01
N PHE A 425 4.24 -26.97 29.62
CA PHE A 425 4.00 -28.38 29.94
C PHE A 425 4.00 -28.59 31.46
N GLY A 426 5.02 -28.08 32.16
CA GLY A 426 5.12 -28.15 33.61
C GLY A 426 3.95 -27.44 34.31
N ALA A 427 3.62 -26.23 33.87
CA ALA A 427 2.47 -25.47 34.37
C ALA A 427 1.14 -26.20 34.11
N GLY A 428 0.99 -26.83 32.94
CA GLY A 428 -0.17 -27.64 32.61
C GLY A 428 -0.30 -28.87 33.51
N VAL A 429 0.78 -29.61 33.73
CA VAL A 429 0.82 -30.74 34.67
C VAL A 429 0.49 -30.28 36.09
N ALA A 430 1.00 -29.13 36.53
CA ALA A 430 0.67 -28.57 37.84
C ALA A 430 -0.82 -28.23 37.95
N MET A 431 -1.40 -27.58 36.93
CA MET A 431 -2.82 -27.24 36.90
C MET A 431 -3.70 -28.48 36.90
N GLU A 432 -3.34 -29.51 36.13
CA GLU A 432 -4.06 -30.78 36.12
C GLU A 432 -4.07 -31.42 37.51
N ARG A 433 -2.90 -31.49 38.15
CA ARG A 433 -2.72 -32.21 39.41
C ARG A 433 -3.29 -31.48 40.62
N LEU A 434 -3.21 -30.15 40.63
CA LEU A 434 -3.66 -29.32 41.75
C LEU A 434 -5.14 -28.95 41.66
N VAL A 435 -5.67 -28.79 40.44
CA VAL A 435 -7.03 -28.31 40.23
C VAL A 435 -7.87 -29.37 39.53
N ILE A 436 -7.59 -29.67 38.27
CA ILE A 436 -8.53 -30.40 37.39
C ILE A 436 -8.81 -31.82 37.87
N ARG A 437 -7.82 -32.51 38.46
CA ARG A 437 -7.99 -33.87 38.95
C ARG A 437 -9.14 -34.02 39.95
N TRP A 438 -9.39 -33.00 40.76
CA TRP A 438 -10.44 -33.01 41.78
C TRP A 438 -11.82 -32.74 41.20
N LEU A 439 -11.91 -32.26 39.95
CA LEU A 439 -13.14 -31.78 39.32
C LEU A 439 -13.53 -32.56 38.04
N TYR A 440 -12.85 -33.65 37.67
CA TYR A 440 -13.11 -34.39 36.41
C TYR A 440 -14.57 -34.73 36.12
N ASN A 441 -15.38 -35.00 37.15
CA ASN A 441 -16.79 -35.38 36.99
C ASN A 441 -17.77 -34.19 37.07
N ARG A 442 -17.25 -32.95 37.10
CA ARG A 442 -18.00 -31.72 37.37
C ARG A 442 -17.61 -30.65 36.34
N PRO A 443 -18.14 -30.72 35.11
CA PRO A 443 -17.68 -29.91 33.99
C PRO A 443 -17.89 -28.40 34.20
N LEU A 444 -19.03 -28.00 34.77
CA LEU A 444 -19.32 -26.58 35.07
C LEU A 444 -18.37 -26.03 36.16
N GLU A 445 -18.11 -26.81 37.20
CA GLU A 445 -17.17 -26.40 38.26
C GLU A 445 -15.74 -26.31 37.71
N THR A 446 -15.36 -27.20 36.78
CA THR A 446 -14.05 -27.13 36.13
C THR A 446 -13.90 -25.90 35.24
N LEU A 447 -14.95 -25.52 34.51
CA LEU A 447 -14.97 -24.27 33.74
C LEU A 447 -14.75 -23.06 34.67
N LEU A 448 -15.48 -22.98 35.78
CA LEU A 448 -15.35 -21.90 36.75
C LEU A 448 -13.95 -21.87 37.40
N ALA A 449 -13.42 -23.04 37.78
CA ALA A 449 -12.10 -23.15 38.37
C ALA A 449 -11.00 -22.72 37.38
N THR A 450 -11.06 -23.17 36.13
CA THR A 450 -10.08 -22.78 35.09
C THR A 450 -10.20 -21.30 34.73
N PHE A 451 -11.40 -20.71 34.75
CA PHE A 451 -11.57 -19.26 34.61
C PHE A 451 -10.93 -18.48 35.76
N GLY A 452 -11.12 -18.92 37.01
CA GLY A 452 -10.46 -18.32 38.17
C GLY A 452 -8.93 -18.40 38.10
N VAL A 453 -8.38 -19.54 37.65
CA VAL A 453 -6.94 -19.70 37.37
C VAL A 453 -6.49 -18.75 36.26
N SER A 454 -7.30 -18.56 35.22
CA SER A 454 -7.02 -17.61 34.13
C SER A 454 -6.78 -16.20 34.68
N ILE A 455 -7.72 -15.69 35.48
CA ILE A 455 -7.61 -14.36 36.12
C ILE A 455 -6.37 -14.28 37.01
N ALA A 456 -6.10 -15.32 37.80
CA ALA A 456 -4.93 -15.36 38.66
C ALA A 456 -3.61 -15.31 37.86
N LEU A 457 -3.51 -16.04 36.74
CA LEU A 457 -2.34 -16.03 35.87
C LEU A 457 -2.17 -14.69 35.14
N GLN A 458 -3.26 -14.09 34.64
CA GLN A 458 -3.23 -12.75 34.06
C GLN A 458 -2.72 -11.71 35.05
N GLN A 459 -3.24 -11.73 36.28
CA GLN A 459 -2.80 -10.80 37.32
C GLN A 459 -1.35 -11.03 37.73
N LEU A 460 -0.91 -12.29 37.78
CA LEU A 460 0.49 -12.64 38.03
C LEU A 460 1.39 -12.07 36.92
N ALA A 461 1.00 -12.21 35.65
CA ALA A 461 1.74 -11.64 34.53
C ALA A 461 1.81 -10.11 34.61
N LYS A 462 0.70 -9.43 34.95
CA LYS A 462 0.67 -7.98 35.18
C LYS A 462 1.62 -7.55 36.31
N ASN A 463 1.69 -8.32 37.39
CA ASN A 463 2.58 -8.01 38.51
C ASN A 463 4.07 -8.20 38.17
N ILE A 464 4.41 -9.21 37.36
CA ILE A 464 5.80 -9.53 37.00
C ILE A 464 6.30 -8.64 35.84
N PHE A 465 5.49 -8.50 34.79
CA PHE A 465 5.90 -7.88 33.53
C PHE A 465 5.32 -6.48 33.29
N GLY A 466 4.36 -6.05 34.12
CA GLY A 466 3.59 -4.82 33.94
C GLY A 466 2.42 -4.98 32.96
N THR A 467 1.62 -3.92 32.82
CA THR A 467 0.45 -3.88 31.92
C THR A 467 0.80 -3.45 30.49
N GLN A 468 2.03 -2.99 30.26
CA GLN A 468 2.47 -2.53 28.94
C GLN A 468 2.83 -3.71 28.04
N ALA A 469 2.61 -3.52 26.74
CA ALA A 469 3.02 -4.47 25.71
C ALA A 469 4.56 -4.61 25.70
N ARG A 470 5.04 -5.86 25.72
CA ARG A 470 6.46 -6.19 25.57
C ARG A 470 6.72 -6.65 24.13
N PRO A 471 7.72 -6.07 23.44
CA PRO A 471 8.05 -6.51 22.09
C PRO A 471 8.80 -7.84 22.16
N LEU A 472 8.41 -8.80 21.31
CA LEU A 472 9.20 -9.98 21.01
C LEU A 472 9.78 -9.78 19.62
N THR A 473 11.08 -9.52 19.55
CA THR A 473 11.73 -9.09 18.30
C THR A 473 12.04 -10.30 17.43
N SER A 474 11.73 -10.23 16.13
CA SER A 474 12.09 -11.26 15.17
C SER A 474 13.56 -11.15 14.73
N PRO A 475 14.22 -12.27 14.40
CA PRO A 475 15.51 -12.25 13.71
C PRO A 475 15.40 -11.66 12.29
N ASP A 476 16.53 -11.20 11.75
CA ASP A 476 16.61 -10.56 10.42
C ASP A 476 16.03 -11.40 9.27
N TRP A 477 16.14 -12.74 9.34
CA TRP A 477 15.59 -13.64 8.32
C TRP A 477 14.06 -13.81 8.39
N LEU A 478 13.43 -13.40 9.49
CA LEU A 478 11.97 -13.31 9.64
C LEU A 478 11.46 -11.88 9.43
N ASP A 479 12.37 -10.91 9.32
CA ASP A 479 11.99 -9.52 9.11
C ASP A 479 11.63 -9.27 7.64
N GLY A 480 10.65 -8.40 7.43
CA GLY A 480 10.11 -8.07 6.11
C GLY A 480 9.08 -9.05 5.56
N ALA A 481 8.95 -9.05 4.22
CA ALA A 481 7.95 -9.80 3.49
C ALA A 481 8.49 -10.31 2.15
N TRP A 482 7.98 -11.47 1.74
CA TRP A 482 8.16 -11.95 0.38
C TRP A 482 7.16 -11.23 -0.53
N GLN A 483 7.69 -10.34 -1.36
CA GLN A 483 6.92 -9.58 -2.35
C GLN A 483 6.93 -10.35 -3.67
N ILE A 484 5.75 -10.77 -4.13
CA ILE A 484 5.58 -11.45 -5.43
C ILE A 484 5.31 -10.41 -6.52
N ASN A 485 4.47 -9.42 -6.19
CA ASN A 485 4.17 -8.26 -7.02
C ASN A 485 3.75 -7.09 -6.10
N ASP A 486 3.40 -5.94 -6.67
CA ASP A 486 3.00 -4.74 -5.90
C ASP A 486 1.70 -4.91 -5.09
N VAL A 487 0.98 -6.03 -5.28
CA VAL A 487 -0.31 -6.32 -4.63
C VAL A 487 -0.19 -7.40 -3.55
N ILE A 488 0.66 -8.42 -3.78
CA ILE A 488 0.78 -9.61 -2.93
C ILE A 488 2.10 -9.55 -2.17
N ALA A 489 2.00 -9.37 -0.86
CA ALA A 489 3.15 -9.34 0.04
C ALA A 489 2.87 -10.15 1.31
N ILE A 490 3.55 -11.29 1.46
CA ILE A 490 3.39 -12.14 2.63
C ILE A 490 4.58 -11.94 3.57
N SER A 491 4.31 -11.51 4.81
CA SER A 491 5.35 -11.43 5.84
C SER A 491 5.98 -12.80 6.11
N TYR A 492 7.31 -12.85 6.25
CA TYR A 492 8.02 -14.11 6.57
C TYR A 492 7.55 -14.73 7.89
N ILE A 493 7.11 -13.91 8.85
CA ILE A 493 6.51 -14.38 10.11
C ILE A 493 5.24 -15.23 9.84
N ARG A 494 4.38 -14.81 8.91
CA ARG A 494 3.16 -15.56 8.55
C ARG A 494 3.51 -16.92 7.91
N ILE A 495 4.51 -16.94 7.04
CA ILE A 495 5.03 -18.17 6.43
C ILE A 495 5.61 -19.09 7.51
N ALA A 496 6.38 -18.55 8.45
CA ALA A 496 6.95 -19.30 9.55
C ALA A 496 5.88 -19.91 10.46
N ILE A 497 4.80 -19.18 10.77
CA ILE A 497 3.66 -19.70 11.54
C ILE A 497 2.95 -20.82 10.77
N PHE A 498 2.74 -20.67 9.46
CA PHE A 498 2.15 -21.73 8.62
C PHE A 498 3.02 -23.00 8.64
N VAL A 499 4.33 -22.87 8.46
CA VAL A 499 5.27 -24.01 8.52
C VAL A 499 5.28 -24.64 9.91
N LEU A 500 5.27 -23.83 10.97
CA LEU A 500 5.21 -24.30 12.35
C LEU A 500 3.91 -25.08 12.61
N ALA A 501 2.76 -24.56 12.16
CA ALA A 501 1.46 -25.22 12.25
C ALA A 501 1.48 -26.60 11.57
N LEU A 502 2.04 -26.70 10.36
CA LEU A 502 2.19 -27.98 9.66
C LEU A 502 3.14 -28.94 10.39
N LEU A 503 4.25 -28.43 10.93
CA LEU A 503 5.19 -29.22 11.73
C LEU A 503 4.49 -29.79 12.96
N PHE A 504 3.72 -28.98 13.70
CA PHE A 504 2.98 -29.43 14.87
C PHE A 504 1.85 -30.40 14.53
N LEU A 505 1.15 -30.19 13.42
CA LEU A 505 0.18 -31.16 12.90
C LEU A 505 0.86 -32.50 12.63
N ALA A 506 1.98 -32.51 11.91
CA ALA A 506 2.74 -33.72 11.60
C ALA A 506 3.26 -34.41 12.86
N LEU A 507 3.84 -33.64 13.79
CA LEU A 507 4.34 -34.12 15.07
C LEU A 507 3.22 -34.75 15.91
N LEU A 508 2.06 -34.10 16.01
CA LEU A 508 0.93 -34.64 16.75
C LEU A 508 0.32 -35.86 16.09
N LEU A 509 0.16 -35.88 14.77
CA LEU A 509 -0.29 -37.07 14.07
C LEU A 509 0.69 -38.24 14.26
N PHE A 510 1.99 -37.96 14.25
CA PHE A 510 3.01 -38.96 14.57
C PHE A 510 2.86 -39.47 16.01
N ILE A 511 2.77 -38.58 17.01
CA ILE A 511 2.57 -38.96 18.41
C ILE A 511 1.29 -39.80 18.56
N LEU A 512 0.15 -39.34 18.05
CA LEU A 512 -1.14 -40.00 18.25
C LEU A 512 -1.30 -41.31 17.44
N LYS A 513 -0.67 -41.43 16.27
CA LYS A 513 -0.83 -42.63 15.41
C LYS A 513 0.30 -43.65 15.56
N ARG A 514 1.53 -43.22 15.83
CA ARG A 514 2.73 -44.08 15.78
C ARG A 514 3.37 -44.36 17.14
N THR A 515 3.05 -43.61 18.20
CA THR A 515 3.68 -43.81 19.52
C THR A 515 2.79 -44.56 20.52
N ARG A 516 3.43 -45.10 21.58
CA ARG A 516 2.72 -45.76 22.70
C ARG A 516 1.76 -44.81 23.42
N LEU A 517 2.16 -43.55 23.61
CA LEU A 517 1.31 -42.54 24.23
C LEU A 517 -0.02 -42.39 23.47
N GLY A 518 0.02 -42.34 22.13
CA GLY A 518 -1.21 -42.28 21.32
C GLY A 518 -2.11 -43.51 21.46
N LEU A 519 -1.52 -44.71 21.59
CA LEU A 519 -2.27 -45.94 21.85
C LEU A 519 -2.93 -45.91 23.23
N GLU A 520 -2.19 -45.51 24.26
CA GLU A 520 -2.67 -45.41 25.64
C GLU A 520 -3.76 -44.34 25.78
N VAL A 521 -3.60 -43.17 25.13
CA VAL A 521 -4.62 -42.11 25.07
C VAL A 521 -5.92 -42.66 24.50
N ARG A 522 -5.88 -43.35 23.35
CA ARG A 522 -7.11 -43.94 22.76
C ARG A 522 -7.74 -45.03 23.62
N ALA A 523 -6.93 -45.84 24.30
CA ALA A 523 -7.44 -46.86 25.21
C ALA A 523 -8.15 -46.22 26.41
N VAL A 524 -7.54 -45.18 27.00
CA VAL A 524 -8.10 -44.45 28.13
C VAL A 524 -9.36 -43.66 27.74
N THR A 525 -9.41 -43.05 26.56
CA THR A 525 -10.63 -42.33 26.13
C THR A 525 -11.81 -43.26 25.85
N GLN A 526 -11.57 -44.48 25.36
CA GLN A 526 -12.64 -45.44 25.08
C GLN A 526 -13.18 -46.10 26.35
N ASN A 527 -12.30 -46.59 27.23
CA ASN A 527 -12.70 -47.21 28.48
C ASN A 527 -11.58 -47.09 29.54
N PRO A 528 -11.61 -46.05 30.39
CA PRO A 528 -10.57 -45.83 31.40
C PRO A 528 -10.41 -47.01 32.39
N ARG A 529 -11.52 -47.68 32.72
CA ARG A 529 -11.52 -48.80 33.69
C ARG A 529 -10.84 -50.03 33.12
N MET A 530 -11.16 -50.38 31.87
CA MET A 530 -10.51 -51.49 31.18
C MET A 530 -9.02 -51.22 30.93
N ALA A 531 -8.66 -50.00 30.55
CA ALA A 531 -7.27 -49.58 30.40
C ALA A 531 -6.48 -49.74 31.71
N ALA A 532 -7.07 -49.35 32.84
CA ALA A 532 -6.49 -49.54 34.17
C ALA A 532 -6.27 -51.02 34.53
N SER A 533 -7.22 -51.90 34.21
CA SER A 533 -7.06 -53.35 34.41
C SER A 533 -5.94 -53.96 33.55
N MET A 534 -5.60 -53.33 32.42
CA MET A 534 -4.50 -53.73 31.53
C MET A 534 -3.16 -53.09 31.92
N GLY A 535 -3.06 -52.42 33.07
CA GLY A 535 -1.83 -51.82 33.60
C GLY A 535 -1.51 -50.41 33.10
N ILE A 536 -2.40 -49.78 32.32
CA ILE A 536 -2.25 -48.38 31.89
C ILE A 536 -2.78 -47.48 33.01
N ASN A 537 -1.97 -46.56 33.54
CA ASN A 537 -2.43 -45.62 34.57
C ASN A 537 -3.19 -44.43 33.93
N PRO A 538 -4.53 -44.33 34.04
CA PRO A 538 -5.30 -43.30 33.35
C PRO A 538 -4.96 -41.88 33.82
N ASP A 539 -4.66 -41.71 35.11
CA ASP A 539 -4.30 -40.40 35.68
C ASP A 539 -2.99 -39.88 35.06
N ARG A 540 -2.00 -40.76 34.87
CA ARG A 540 -0.75 -40.39 34.20
C ARG A 540 -0.97 -40.00 32.75
N ILE A 541 -1.84 -40.70 32.04
CA ILE A 541 -2.16 -40.40 30.63
C ILE A 541 -2.87 -39.05 30.52
N LYS A 542 -3.86 -38.77 31.39
CA LYS A 542 -4.53 -37.47 31.42
C LYS A 542 -3.56 -36.33 31.73
N MET A 543 -2.70 -36.49 32.73
CA MET A 543 -1.66 -35.53 33.09
C MET A 543 -0.69 -35.25 31.93
N MET A 544 -0.16 -36.30 31.29
CA MET A 544 0.74 -36.15 30.14
C MET A 544 0.05 -35.50 28.93
N THR A 545 -1.22 -35.82 28.71
CA THR A 545 -2.02 -35.25 27.61
C THR A 545 -2.32 -33.78 27.86
N PHE A 546 -2.66 -33.41 29.10
CA PHE A 546 -2.89 -32.03 29.49
C PHE A 546 -1.60 -31.21 29.36
N GLY A 547 -0.49 -31.73 29.90
CA GLY A 547 0.84 -31.12 29.74
C GLY A 547 1.23 -30.95 28.28
N LEU A 548 1.01 -31.95 27.42
CA LEU A 548 1.29 -31.86 25.99
C LEU A 548 0.47 -30.75 25.32
N GLY A 549 -0.83 -30.66 25.63
CA GLY A 549 -1.70 -29.60 25.12
C GLY A 549 -1.26 -28.20 25.55
N SER A 550 -0.93 -28.01 26.83
CA SER A 550 -0.39 -26.75 27.36
C SER A 550 0.99 -26.43 26.77
N GLY A 551 1.85 -27.42 26.60
CA GLY A 551 3.17 -27.30 25.97
C GLY A 551 3.09 -26.74 24.55
N ILE A 552 2.17 -27.28 23.75
CA ILE A 552 1.93 -26.82 22.37
C ILE A 552 1.35 -25.41 22.36
N ALA A 553 0.47 -25.08 23.32
CA ALA A 553 -0.04 -23.72 23.49
C ALA A 553 1.10 -22.73 23.80
N GLY A 554 2.10 -23.12 24.60
CA GLY A 554 3.28 -22.30 24.85
C GLY A 554 4.10 -22.02 23.58
N ILE A 555 4.27 -23.02 22.73
CA ILE A 555 4.94 -22.83 21.43
C ILE A 555 4.12 -21.91 20.52
N ALA A 556 2.80 -22.11 20.48
CA ALA A 556 1.88 -21.20 19.79
C ALA A 556 2.06 -19.76 20.29
N GLY A 557 2.24 -19.58 21.60
CA GLY A 557 2.52 -18.31 22.25
C GLY A 557 3.76 -17.60 21.72
N VAL A 558 4.87 -18.32 21.54
CA VAL A 558 6.10 -17.74 20.97
C VAL A 558 5.86 -17.27 19.53
N ALA A 559 5.22 -18.10 18.71
CA ALA A 559 4.90 -17.76 17.31
C ALA A 559 3.94 -16.57 17.20
N ILE A 560 2.86 -16.59 18.00
CA ILE A 560 1.88 -15.50 18.06
C ILE A 560 2.51 -14.22 18.60
N GLY A 561 3.41 -14.33 19.58
CA GLY A 561 4.15 -13.18 20.13
C GLY A 561 5.09 -12.50 19.14
N LEU A 562 5.58 -13.23 18.13
CA LEU A 562 6.37 -12.64 17.03
C LEU A 562 5.46 -11.90 16.04
N TYR A 563 4.23 -12.35 15.87
CA TYR A 563 3.24 -11.73 14.99
C TYR A 563 2.47 -10.57 15.63
N ALA A 564 2.16 -10.69 16.92
CA ALA A 564 1.36 -9.76 17.70
C ALA A 564 2.08 -9.42 19.01
N LYS A 565 1.82 -8.24 19.57
CA LYS A 565 2.54 -7.77 20.77
C LYS A 565 2.24 -8.63 21.99
N VAL A 566 3.26 -8.93 22.80
CA VAL A 566 3.09 -9.72 24.02
C VAL A 566 2.44 -8.85 25.11
N THR A 567 1.21 -9.17 25.49
CA THR A 567 0.46 -8.50 26.55
C THR A 567 -0.03 -9.50 27.59
N SER A 568 -0.34 -9.03 28.80
CA SER A 568 -0.87 -9.88 29.87
C SER A 568 -2.32 -10.31 29.65
N GLU A 569 -2.98 -9.79 28.61
CA GLU A 569 -4.37 -10.10 28.27
C GLU A 569 -4.48 -10.84 26.93
N MET A 570 -3.36 -11.06 26.22
CA MET A 570 -3.29 -11.76 24.94
C MET A 570 -3.99 -13.13 24.99
N GLY A 571 -3.93 -13.84 26.12
CA GLY A 571 -4.60 -15.13 26.28
C GLY A 571 -6.13 -15.05 26.05
N ALA A 572 -6.76 -13.95 26.47
CA ALA A 572 -8.20 -13.72 26.31
C ALA A 572 -8.60 -13.50 24.84
N ASP A 573 -7.73 -12.87 24.05
CA ASP A 573 -7.98 -12.61 22.63
C ASP A 573 -8.03 -13.91 21.81
N TYR A 574 -7.23 -14.91 22.20
CA TYR A 574 -7.11 -16.17 21.45
C TYR A 574 -7.94 -17.32 22.03
N ILE A 575 -8.34 -17.30 23.30
CA ILE A 575 -9.10 -18.41 23.89
C ILE A 575 -10.48 -18.60 23.24
N VAL A 576 -11.19 -17.50 22.98
CA VAL A 576 -12.52 -17.54 22.36
C VAL A 576 -12.42 -18.12 20.95
N GLN A 577 -11.46 -17.65 20.15
CA GLN A 577 -11.19 -18.15 18.80
C GLN A 577 -10.74 -19.62 18.79
N SER A 578 -9.89 -20.00 19.74
CA SER A 578 -9.43 -21.39 19.89
C SER A 578 -10.58 -22.33 20.23
N PHE A 579 -11.47 -21.93 21.14
CA PHE A 579 -12.64 -22.71 21.52
C PHE A 579 -13.61 -22.84 20.34
N MET A 580 -13.94 -21.72 19.68
CA MET A 580 -14.78 -21.70 18.48
C MET A 580 -14.24 -22.65 17.40
N THR A 581 -12.93 -22.61 17.17
CA THR A 581 -12.23 -23.50 16.23
C THR A 581 -12.41 -24.98 16.57
N VAL A 582 -12.27 -25.37 17.83
CA VAL A 582 -12.44 -26.76 18.27
C VAL A 582 -13.89 -27.22 18.18
N VAL A 583 -14.85 -26.38 18.61
CA VAL A 583 -16.28 -26.72 18.60
C VAL A 583 -16.80 -26.87 17.18
N VAL A 584 -16.47 -25.90 16.32
CA VAL A 584 -16.83 -25.92 14.91
C VAL A 584 -16.17 -27.10 14.21
N GLY A 585 -14.89 -27.34 14.46
CA GLY A 585 -14.14 -28.44 13.86
C GLY A 585 -14.64 -29.84 14.23
N GLY A 586 -15.14 -29.98 15.46
CA GLY A 586 -15.48 -31.27 16.07
C GLY A 586 -14.51 -31.57 17.21
N VAL A 587 -15.07 -31.64 18.41
CA VAL A 587 -14.34 -31.84 19.66
C VAL A 587 -13.48 -33.10 19.60
N GLY A 588 -12.18 -32.97 19.89
CA GLY A 588 -11.27 -34.12 20.01
C GLY A 588 -10.78 -34.71 18.69
N ASN A 589 -11.04 -34.05 17.56
CA ASN A 589 -10.53 -34.48 16.26
C ASN A 589 -9.56 -33.45 15.68
N VAL A 590 -8.28 -33.80 15.57
CA VAL A 590 -7.23 -32.92 15.03
C VAL A 590 -7.53 -32.45 13.60
N TRP A 591 -8.07 -33.32 12.74
CA TRP A 591 -8.49 -32.94 11.38
C TRP A 591 -9.73 -32.04 11.41
N GLY A 592 -10.62 -32.28 12.36
CA GLY A 592 -11.75 -31.40 12.64
C GLY A 592 -11.26 -30.00 13.00
N THR A 593 -10.33 -29.89 13.95
CA THR A 593 -9.74 -28.60 14.36
C THR A 593 -9.07 -27.87 13.20
N LEU A 594 -8.36 -28.57 12.31
CA LEU A 594 -7.78 -27.97 11.10
C LEU A 594 -8.86 -27.42 10.17
N ALA A 595 -9.92 -28.20 9.90
CA ALA A 595 -11.04 -27.75 9.08
C ALA A 595 -11.81 -26.58 9.71
N GLY A 596 -11.98 -26.60 11.04
CA GLY A 596 -12.60 -25.52 11.81
C GLY A 596 -11.77 -24.24 11.75
N ALA A 597 -10.46 -24.34 11.89
CA ALA A 597 -9.55 -23.20 11.83
C ALA A 597 -9.54 -22.56 10.44
N PHE A 598 -9.54 -23.41 9.40
CA PHE A 598 -9.64 -22.96 8.02
C PHE A 598 -10.98 -22.26 7.74
N MET A 599 -12.10 -22.83 8.19
CA MET A 599 -13.42 -22.23 7.99
C MET A 599 -13.54 -20.89 8.75
N ILE A 600 -13.09 -20.81 9.99
CA ILE A 600 -13.13 -19.57 10.76
C ILE A 600 -12.19 -18.52 10.17
N GLY A 601 -10.94 -18.89 9.82
CA GLY A 601 -9.97 -17.98 9.24
C GLY A 601 -10.42 -17.40 7.89
N THR A 602 -10.94 -18.25 6.99
CA THR A 602 -11.46 -17.82 5.69
C THR A 602 -12.72 -16.97 5.82
N LEU A 603 -13.67 -17.37 6.68
CA LEU A 603 -14.88 -16.61 6.88
C LEU A 603 -14.59 -15.25 7.51
N GLN A 604 -13.66 -15.18 8.46
CA GLN A 604 -13.30 -13.92 9.10
C GLN A 604 -12.73 -12.94 8.09
N LYS A 605 -11.76 -13.39 7.30
CA LYS A 605 -11.13 -12.55 6.26
C LYS A 605 -12.11 -12.18 5.15
N GLY A 606 -13.03 -13.08 4.78
CA GLY A 606 -14.12 -12.77 3.86
C GLY A 606 -15.04 -11.66 4.38
N ILE A 607 -15.46 -11.73 5.65
CA ILE A 607 -16.31 -10.69 6.26
C ILE A 607 -15.56 -9.35 6.35
N GLU A 608 -14.28 -9.37 6.73
CA GLU A 608 -13.42 -8.18 6.77
C GLU A 608 -13.27 -7.54 5.39
N TRP A 609 -13.14 -8.33 4.32
CA TRP A 609 -13.10 -7.80 2.94
C TRP A 609 -14.40 -7.09 2.55
N PHE A 610 -15.58 -7.65 2.88
CA PHE A 610 -16.86 -7.02 2.55
C PHE A 610 -17.17 -5.79 3.41
N ASN A 611 -16.61 -5.68 4.62
CA ASN A 611 -16.78 -4.53 5.52
C ASN A 611 -15.44 -4.02 6.08
N PRO A 612 -14.59 -3.36 5.26
CA PRO A 612 -13.26 -2.91 5.69
C PRO A 612 -13.30 -1.89 6.83
N SER A 613 -14.39 -1.11 6.94
CA SER A 613 -14.54 -0.02 7.91
C SER A 613 -14.93 -0.48 9.32
N ASN A 614 -15.35 -1.74 9.52
CA ASN A 614 -15.83 -2.22 10.82
C ASN A 614 -15.36 -3.65 11.14
N THR A 615 -14.13 -3.78 11.62
CA THR A 615 -13.54 -5.07 12.04
C THR A 615 -14.24 -5.69 13.26
N LEU A 616 -14.90 -4.89 14.11
CA LEU A 616 -15.70 -5.39 15.24
C LEU A 616 -16.98 -6.10 14.76
N ALA A 617 -17.55 -5.65 13.64
CA ALA A 617 -18.69 -6.34 13.03
C ALA A 617 -18.30 -7.75 12.57
N ALA A 618 -17.07 -7.97 12.10
CA ALA A 618 -16.60 -9.30 11.69
C ALA A 618 -16.65 -10.31 12.84
N GLN A 619 -16.25 -9.92 14.05
CA GLN A 619 -16.37 -10.78 15.24
C GLN A 619 -17.82 -11.09 15.60
N THR A 620 -18.70 -10.09 15.50
CA THR A 620 -20.14 -10.28 15.79
C THR A 620 -20.78 -11.25 14.80
N TYR A 621 -20.54 -11.06 13.50
CA TYR A 621 -21.03 -11.96 12.45
C TYR A 621 -20.45 -13.37 12.57
N MET A 622 -19.18 -13.48 12.98
CA MET A 622 -18.54 -14.78 13.25
C MET A 622 -19.27 -15.54 14.36
N ILE A 623 -19.56 -14.89 15.49
CA ILE A 623 -20.28 -15.52 16.61
C ILE A 623 -21.68 -15.97 16.16
N LEU A 624 -22.42 -15.11 15.45
CA LEU A 624 -23.74 -15.45 14.91
C LEU A 624 -23.68 -16.65 13.95
N PHE A 625 -22.70 -16.65 13.04
CA PHE A 625 -22.48 -17.76 12.13
C PHE A 625 -22.19 -19.06 12.88
N ILE A 626 -21.35 -19.02 13.91
CA ILE A 626 -21.00 -20.21 14.70
C ILE A 626 -22.22 -20.74 15.47
N ILE A 627 -23.02 -19.85 16.08
CA ILE A 627 -24.27 -20.25 16.74
C ILE A 627 -25.17 -20.98 15.74
N LEU A 628 -25.37 -20.40 14.56
CA LEU A 628 -26.18 -21.00 13.49
C LEU A 628 -25.59 -22.34 13.01
N PHE A 629 -24.27 -22.38 12.79
CA PHE A 629 -23.56 -23.58 12.35
C PHE A 629 -23.72 -24.73 13.35
N ILE A 630 -23.56 -24.46 14.65
CA ILE A 630 -23.71 -25.47 15.70
C ILE A 630 -25.16 -25.97 15.78
N GLN A 631 -26.16 -25.12 15.57
CA GLN A 631 -27.56 -25.55 15.50
C GLN A 631 -27.80 -26.56 14.38
N PHE A 632 -27.19 -26.38 13.21
CA PHE A 632 -27.31 -27.32 12.09
C PHE A 632 -26.36 -28.53 12.18
N ARG A 633 -25.18 -28.35 12.78
CA ARG A 633 -24.10 -29.34 12.88
C ARG A 633 -23.57 -29.42 14.32
N PRO A 634 -24.36 -29.95 15.28
CA PRO A 634 -23.98 -29.96 16.70
C PRO A 634 -22.74 -30.81 17.01
N LYS A 635 -22.36 -31.74 16.11
CA LYS A 635 -21.16 -32.58 16.24
C LYS A 635 -19.90 -31.96 15.58
N GLY A 636 -19.98 -30.73 15.06
CA GLY A 636 -18.93 -30.08 14.29
C GLY A 636 -18.80 -30.58 12.84
N ILE A 637 -17.79 -30.08 12.12
CA ILE A 637 -17.47 -30.47 10.73
C ILE A 637 -17.12 -31.96 10.67
N VAL A 638 -16.26 -32.44 11.56
CA VAL A 638 -15.79 -33.83 11.59
C VAL A 638 -16.17 -34.50 12.91
N ALA A 639 -17.28 -35.24 12.88
CA ALA A 639 -17.72 -36.02 14.03
C ALA A 639 -16.74 -37.17 14.37
N LEU A 640 -16.50 -37.41 15.65
CA LEU A 640 -15.81 -38.63 16.10
C LEU A 640 -16.65 -39.86 15.77
N LYS A 641 -16.08 -40.81 15.03
CA LYS A 641 -16.68 -42.13 14.80
C LYS A 641 -16.35 -43.06 15.96
N GLY A 642 -17.35 -43.38 16.78
CA GLY A 642 -17.29 -44.40 17.84
C GLY A 642 -18.69 -44.78 18.33
N ARG A 643 -18.91 -46.05 18.70
CA ARG A 643 -20.22 -46.59 19.14
C ARG A 643 -20.75 -45.99 20.47
N ALA A 644 -20.01 -45.09 21.11
CA ALA A 644 -20.43 -44.35 22.31
C ALA A 644 -21.02 -42.96 21.99
N ALA A 645 -21.14 -42.57 20.72
CA ALA A 645 -21.70 -41.26 20.33
C ALA A 645 -23.24 -41.21 20.31
N GLY A 646 -23.87 -42.14 21.03
CA GLY A 646 -25.30 -42.29 21.22
C GLY A 646 -25.53 -43.01 22.54
N ASP A 647 -25.38 -42.26 23.63
CA ASP A 647 -26.18 -42.33 24.86
C ASP A 647 -26.14 -40.95 25.52
#